data_AF-A0AB74JHE0-F1
#
_entry.id   AF-A0AB74JHE0-F1
#
_cell.length_a   1.000
_cell.length_b   1.000
_cell.length_c   1.000
_cell.angle_alpha   90.00
_cell.angle_beta   90.00
_cell.angle_gamma   90.00
#
_symmetry.space_group_name_H-M   'P 1'
#
loop_
_entity.id
_entity.type
_entity.pdbx_description
1 polymer ?
#
loop_
_entity_poly.entity_id
_entity_poly.type
_entity_poly.pdbx_seq_one_letter_code
_entity_poly.pdbx_strand_id
1 'polypeptide(L)'
;MSNLDKRLIEAEQLPPIHDARPAVVRLPVGALLTSFLFSLLAGLAVLYRLSSSTGFYQTSVAYQLQLHIAQTTATLAPYTIVSTFLAIGAKLWFATVTDSVQKYQPFVAMMGRPAKLSESISVEYHNAPTALVSLKALKSSHWLLALLGVGAFASEAFTVSMSALWYRELRDTSRVADLSRGLKIRTAPSESGMSGRNHTLLSSNDTRGLFIPKLYDVSLQNWLYSATTEITQHGVTPAWSKDTWSFLPLDLSGIDNDIRYARSALNNNTQIRNLTLQTTGLKASLDCHSLNYTSDPPLWLTELDFLHSPISNRTGVSLWNDTNRPSILDLGYTLKNFSGVTLDLQAVNCCANDSMGQIGDAVVGYWSNAYGPELTSTWFHGRPIQGLYTPNDDSQQELFVWQQAPQMSAVGCKPRIEAAKSLVTIDIETGVVYEYEIIGALRNVSEAWSWPYSQKNITRDTTSWDDDGTYPSFEDAVRVNASWGYLFWDAVVNSGQQGAWFRFQDPGLNVDLMSYSMLHLANDSREALLDPETLAEHASTTFGIFFKHFANWNITWDADWTGYVYEKDIPSKIDVTISVPTDQLLMSPVAAIMSMSILVFLIFVTIIMYTTNRHKYKAIPRDVNTLASVLGWVYASDRLLAWAESAPPSKPWYQALFSKTSPLAAHHRVKMGPFIDSAGNERWGIEMVDTEVVDALQEDKAKHQRSLGGSAGESIELQHIDHTAIDGNEDLGAHERLLRLLSVSNIESDTIACAHASVNEAEHEHTSRASHGYPE
;
A
#
# COMPACT_ATOMS: atom_id res chain seq x y z
N MET A 1 -40.26 85.97 -2.58
CA MET A 1 -38.90 85.40 -2.47
C MET A 1 -38.75 84.38 -3.57
N SER A 2 -37.93 84.71 -4.57
CA SER A 2 -37.81 83.97 -5.81
C SER A 2 -36.89 82.76 -5.62
N ASN A 3 -36.92 81.84 -6.58
CA ASN A 3 -36.09 80.63 -6.68
C ASN A 3 -34.55 80.90 -6.63
N LEU A 4 -34.14 82.18 -6.58
CA LEU A 4 -32.76 82.63 -6.44
C LEU A 4 -32.25 82.49 -5.00
N ASP A 5 -33.09 82.75 -3.99
CA ASP A 5 -32.69 82.67 -2.56
C ASP A 5 -32.44 81.21 -2.11
N LYS A 6 -33.17 80.26 -2.71
CA LYS A 6 -32.96 78.82 -2.45
C LYS A 6 -31.63 78.31 -3.02
N ARG A 7 -31.20 78.84 -4.18
CA ARG A 7 -29.91 78.48 -4.77
C ARG A 7 -28.71 79.12 -4.07
N LEU A 8 -28.90 80.27 -3.43
CA LEU A 8 -27.86 80.90 -2.61
C LEU A 8 -27.65 80.18 -1.29
N ILE A 9 -28.69 79.60 -0.69
CA ILE A 9 -28.57 78.81 0.55
C ILE A 9 -28.01 77.39 0.27
N GLU A 10 -28.25 76.80 -0.91
CA GLU A 10 -27.61 75.53 -1.31
C GLU A 10 -26.15 75.71 -1.79
N ALA A 11 -25.72 76.92 -2.14
CA ALA A 11 -24.34 77.19 -2.58
C ALA A 11 -23.35 77.38 -1.41
N GLU A 12 -23.83 77.40 -0.16
CA GLU A 12 -23.01 77.52 1.05
C GLU A 12 -23.10 76.27 1.94
N GLN A 13 -23.15 75.09 1.31
CA GLN A 13 -22.76 73.85 1.97
C GLN A 13 -21.40 73.45 1.42
N LEU A 14 -20.36 73.69 2.23
CA LEU A 14 -19.03 73.09 2.06
C LEU A 14 -19.22 71.61 1.69
N PRO A 15 -18.55 71.12 0.62
CA PRO A 15 -18.66 69.72 0.23
C PRO A 15 -18.30 68.85 1.45
N PRO A 16 -19.02 67.73 1.67
CA PRO A 16 -18.75 66.85 2.81
C PRO A 16 -17.27 66.50 2.79
N ILE A 17 -16.57 66.75 3.90
CA ILE A 17 -15.13 66.48 4.06
C ILE A 17 -14.90 65.03 3.63
N HIS A 18 -14.28 64.86 2.46
CA HIS A 18 -14.07 63.56 1.86
C HIS A 18 -13.14 62.76 2.79
N ASP A 19 -13.60 61.61 3.30
CA ASP A 19 -12.81 60.77 4.20
C ASP A 19 -11.50 60.37 3.50
N ALA A 20 -10.40 60.97 3.93
CA ALA A 20 -9.09 60.87 3.30
C ALA A 20 -8.42 59.51 3.52
N ARG A 21 -9.02 58.63 4.33
CA ARG A 21 -8.50 57.28 4.59
C ARG A 21 -8.65 56.39 3.36
N PRO A 22 -7.68 55.49 3.09
CA PRO A 22 -7.79 54.50 2.03
C PRO A 22 -9.00 53.62 2.29
N ALA A 23 -9.73 53.24 1.25
CA ALA A 23 -10.94 52.41 1.38
C ALA A 23 -10.68 51.13 2.20
N VAL A 24 -9.48 50.56 2.06
CA VAL A 24 -9.01 49.34 2.75
C VAL A 24 -8.92 49.47 4.28
N VAL A 25 -8.68 50.68 4.79
CA VAL A 25 -8.57 50.95 6.25
C VAL A 25 -9.95 51.34 6.84
N ARG A 26 -10.98 51.49 6.00
CA ARG A 26 -12.33 51.83 6.46
C ARG A 26 -12.99 50.61 7.13
N LEU A 27 -13.76 50.90 8.18
CA LEU A 27 -14.46 49.89 8.98
C LEU A 27 -15.39 48.95 8.20
N PRO A 28 -16.16 49.37 7.16
CA PRO A 28 -16.98 48.43 6.39
C PRO A 28 -16.15 47.42 5.59
N VAL A 29 -15.00 47.84 5.05
CA VAL A 29 -14.08 46.97 4.29
C VAL A 29 -13.37 46.00 5.24
N GLY A 30 -13.05 46.46 6.45
CA GLY A 30 -12.56 45.60 7.53
C GLY A 30 -13.56 44.57 8.02
N ALA A 31 -14.82 44.97 8.18
CA ALA A 31 -15.90 44.06 8.56
C ALA A 31 -16.08 42.95 7.51
N LEU A 32 -16.00 43.30 6.22
CA LEU A 32 -16.05 42.35 5.10
C LEU A 32 -14.89 41.35 5.18
N LEU A 33 -13.66 41.81 5.41
CA LEU A 33 -12.50 40.93 5.58
C LEU A 33 -12.67 39.98 6.78
N THR A 34 -13.09 40.49 7.93
CA THR A 34 -13.30 39.64 9.12
C THR A 34 -14.39 38.59 8.89
N SER A 35 -15.47 38.96 8.18
CA SER A 35 -16.52 38.02 7.78
C SER A 35 -15.98 36.96 6.83
N PHE A 36 -15.18 37.34 5.83
CA PHE A 36 -14.57 36.41 4.89
C PHE A 36 -13.65 35.40 5.60
N LEU A 37 -12.78 35.86 6.50
CA LEU A 37 -11.88 34.98 7.26
C LEU A 37 -12.65 34.04 8.20
N PHE A 38 -13.72 34.52 8.84
CA PHE A 38 -14.56 33.69 9.70
C PHE A 38 -15.33 32.63 8.89
N SER A 39 -15.83 32.98 7.70
CA SER A 39 -16.45 32.03 6.77
C SER A 39 -15.45 30.97 6.30
N LEU A 40 -14.20 31.32 6.01
CA LEU A 40 -13.16 30.36 5.67
C LEU A 40 -12.84 29.42 6.83
N LEU A 41 -12.74 29.94 8.05
CA LEU A 41 -12.48 29.13 9.25
C LEU A 41 -13.62 28.14 9.51
N ALA A 42 -14.87 28.60 9.45
CA ALA A 42 -16.05 27.76 9.61
C ALA A 42 -16.14 26.71 8.49
N GLY A 43 -15.89 27.10 7.25
CA GLY A 43 -15.86 26.19 6.10
C GLY A 43 -14.82 25.09 6.26
N LEU A 44 -13.58 25.45 6.63
CA LEU A 44 -12.52 24.46 6.89
C LEU A 44 -12.86 23.53 8.05
N ALA A 45 -13.43 24.04 9.14
CA ALA A 45 -13.79 23.23 10.29
C ALA A 45 -14.88 22.19 9.95
N VAL A 46 -15.87 22.59 9.16
CA VAL A 46 -16.92 21.69 8.64
C VAL A 46 -16.34 20.66 7.69
N LEU A 47 -15.50 21.08 6.74
CA LEU A 47 -14.85 20.17 5.79
C LEU A 47 -13.92 19.17 6.49
N TYR A 48 -13.18 19.58 7.51
CA TYR A 48 -12.32 18.70 8.30
C TYR A 48 -13.14 17.65 9.06
N ARG A 49 -14.24 18.05 9.70
CA ARG A 49 -15.18 17.14 10.36
C ARG A 49 -15.74 16.11 9.37
N LEU A 50 -16.27 16.55 8.25
CA LEU A 50 -16.83 15.68 7.20
C LEU A 50 -15.78 14.74 6.61
N SER A 51 -14.57 15.25 6.32
CA SER A 51 -13.46 14.44 5.83
C SER A 51 -13.07 13.33 6.81
N SER A 52 -13.12 13.60 8.12
CA SER A 52 -12.71 12.63 9.15
C SER A 52 -13.76 11.54 9.41
N SER A 53 -15.05 11.87 9.33
CA SER A 53 -16.13 10.94 9.67
C SER A 53 -16.61 10.13 8.47
N THR A 54 -16.86 10.82 7.36
CA THR A 54 -17.48 10.22 6.18
C THR A 54 -16.50 10.16 5.02
N GLY A 55 -15.47 11.00 4.96
CA GLY A 55 -14.66 11.11 3.74
C GLY A 55 -15.48 11.66 2.57
N PHE A 56 -14.83 12.25 1.57
CA PHE A 56 -15.53 12.72 0.38
C PHE A 56 -15.58 11.58 -0.65
N TYR A 57 -16.60 10.73 -0.55
CA TYR A 57 -16.88 9.70 -1.56
C TYR A 57 -17.39 10.33 -2.85
N GLN A 58 -16.83 9.94 -4.00
CA GLN A 58 -17.44 9.93 -5.34
C GLN A 58 -18.41 11.09 -5.70
N THR A 59 -18.16 12.31 -5.22
CA THR A 59 -19.01 13.47 -5.49
C THR A 59 -18.20 14.52 -6.25
N SER A 60 -18.90 15.35 -7.01
CA SER A 60 -18.43 16.32 -8.02
C SER A 60 -17.20 17.18 -7.69
N VAL A 61 -16.76 17.18 -6.43
CA VAL A 61 -15.57 17.86 -5.91
C VAL A 61 -14.26 17.11 -6.24
N ALA A 62 -14.29 15.78 -6.40
CA ALA A 62 -13.10 14.94 -6.66
C ALA A 62 -12.82 14.69 -8.16
N TYR A 63 -13.60 15.31 -9.06
CA TYR A 63 -13.46 15.11 -10.51
C TYR A 63 -12.13 15.72 -11.01
N GLN A 64 -11.26 14.89 -11.61
CA GLN A 64 -10.09 15.39 -12.35
C GLN A 64 -10.52 15.75 -13.77
N LEU A 65 -10.31 17.01 -14.15
CA LEU A 65 -10.41 17.39 -15.56
C LEU A 65 -9.09 17.02 -16.24
N GLN A 66 -9.08 15.92 -16.98
CA GLN A 66 -7.95 15.55 -17.83
C GLN A 66 -8.05 16.30 -19.15
N LEU A 67 -7.30 17.41 -19.26
CA LEU A 67 -7.18 18.13 -20.52
C LEU A 67 -5.99 17.57 -21.29
N HIS A 68 -6.27 16.93 -22.42
CA HIS A 68 -5.25 16.56 -23.39
C HIS A 68 -4.95 17.78 -24.26
N ILE A 69 -3.87 18.50 -23.93
CA ILE A 69 -3.41 19.63 -24.72
C ILE A 69 -1.99 19.29 -25.19
N ALA A 70 -1.82 19.17 -26.50
CA ALA A 70 -0.53 19.06 -27.20
C ALA A 70 0.50 18.17 -26.46
N GLN A 71 0.29 16.85 -26.52
CA GLN A 71 1.19 15.80 -26.01
C GLN A 71 1.42 15.74 -24.49
N THR A 72 0.79 16.60 -23.69
CA THR A 72 0.86 16.53 -22.22
C THR A 72 -0.54 16.41 -21.60
N THR A 73 -0.69 15.43 -20.71
CA THR A 73 -1.90 15.24 -19.90
C THR A 73 -1.81 16.15 -18.67
N ALA A 74 -2.47 17.31 -18.74
CA ALA A 74 -2.60 18.18 -17.58
C ALA A 74 -3.80 17.70 -16.74
N THR A 75 -3.52 17.13 -15.56
CA THR A 75 -4.55 16.77 -14.58
C THR A 75 -4.87 17.99 -13.73
N LEU A 76 -5.98 18.67 -14.00
CA LEU A 76 -6.47 19.75 -13.15
C LEU A 76 -7.28 19.14 -12.00
N ALA A 77 -6.89 19.46 -10.77
CA ALA A 77 -7.61 19.12 -9.54
C ALA A 77 -8.38 20.37 -9.07
N PRO A 78 -9.69 20.50 -9.36
CA PRO A 78 -10.46 21.71 -9.02
C PRO A 78 -10.43 22.03 -7.52
N TYR A 79 -10.34 20.99 -6.67
CA TYR A 79 -10.31 21.12 -5.22
C TYR A 79 -9.06 21.85 -4.68
N THR A 80 -7.89 21.71 -5.32
CA THR A 80 -6.67 22.46 -4.91
C THR A 80 -6.67 23.88 -5.45
N ILE A 81 -7.29 24.11 -6.62
CA ILE A 81 -7.39 25.44 -7.24
C ILE A 81 -8.28 26.35 -6.38
N VAL A 82 -9.44 25.86 -5.95
CA VAL A 82 -10.38 26.65 -5.15
C VAL A 82 -9.79 27.04 -3.79
N SER A 83 -9.14 26.10 -3.07
CA SER A 83 -8.52 26.41 -1.78
C SER A 83 -7.39 27.44 -1.92
N THR A 84 -6.56 27.29 -2.95
CA THR A 84 -5.43 28.19 -3.21
C THR A 84 -5.92 29.58 -3.62
N PHE A 85 -6.96 29.67 -4.46
CA PHE A 85 -7.53 30.95 -4.88
C PHE A 85 -8.09 31.77 -3.71
N LEU A 86 -8.81 31.11 -2.79
CA LEU A 86 -9.30 31.75 -1.57
C LEU A 86 -8.16 32.24 -0.67
N ALA A 87 -7.07 31.47 -0.60
CA ALA A 87 -5.88 31.86 0.17
C ALA A 87 -5.16 33.08 -0.44
N ILE A 88 -5.01 33.12 -1.77
CA ILE A 88 -4.45 34.26 -2.49
C ILE A 88 -5.31 35.52 -2.25
N GLY A 89 -6.64 35.39 -2.23
CA GLY A 89 -7.53 36.49 -1.89
C GLY A 89 -7.26 37.10 -0.51
N ALA A 90 -7.10 36.24 0.52
CA ALA A 90 -6.72 36.69 1.86
C ALA A 90 -5.33 37.37 1.86
N LYS A 91 -4.34 36.75 1.21
CA LYS A 91 -2.97 37.28 1.10
C LYS A 91 -2.94 38.67 0.46
N LEU A 92 -3.60 38.85 -0.69
CA LEU A 92 -3.66 40.14 -1.38
C LEU A 92 -4.30 41.22 -0.49
N TRP A 93 -5.35 40.86 0.24
CA TRP A 93 -5.98 41.77 1.17
C TRP A 93 -5.04 42.20 2.30
N PHE A 94 -4.34 41.26 2.94
CA PHE A 94 -3.37 41.58 3.99
C PHE A 94 -2.18 42.39 3.46
N ALA A 95 -1.71 42.11 2.24
CA ALA A 95 -0.64 42.88 1.61
C ALA A 95 -1.05 44.35 1.40
N THR A 96 -2.25 44.58 0.85
CA THR A 96 -2.76 45.95 0.63
C THR A 96 -3.00 46.73 1.92
N VAL A 97 -3.51 46.06 2.96
CA VAL A 97 -3.66 46.63 4.31
C VAL A 97 -2.31 47.02 4.89
N THR A 98 -1.33 46.12 4.81
CA THR A 98 0.00 46.33 5.40
C THR A 98 0.74 47.47 4.71
N ASP A 99 0.71 47.53 3.37
CA ASP A 99 1.30 48.63 2.60
C ASP A 99 0.65 49.98 2.95
N SER A 100 -0.68 50.00 3.09
CA SER A 100 -1.40 51.19 3.54
C SER A 100 -0.93 51.61 4.94
N VAL A 101 -0.92 50.71 5.92
CA VAL A 101 -0.54 51.08 7.29
C VAL A 101 0.93 51.53 7.38
N GLN A 102 1.85 50.93 6.61
CA GLN A 102 3.25 51.37 6.55
C GLN A 102 3.38 52.83 6.11
N LYS A 103 2.59 53.27 5.13
CA LYS A 103 2.58 54.66 4.63
C LYS A 103 2.03 55.66 5.66
N TYR A 104 1.03 55.25 6.44
CA TYR A 104 0.39 56.10 7.45
C TYR A 104 1.11 56.07 8.81
N GLN A 105 1.91 55.05 9.11
CA GLN A 105 2.53 54.83 10.41
C GLN A 105 3.39 56.01 10.92
N PRO A 106 4.27 56.64 10.10
CA PRO A 106 5.08 57.78 10.55
C PRO A 106 4.23 58.95 11.07
N PHE A 107 3.11 59.22 10.39
CA PHE A 107 2.19 60.31 10.72
C PHE A 107 1.36 60.01 11.96
N VAL A 108 0.93 58.76 12.14
CA VAL A 108 0.15 58.32 13.32
C VAL A 108 0.99 58.34 14.59
N ALA A 109 2.28 58.07 14.51
CA ALA A 109 3.19 58.18 15.65
C ALA A 109 3.29 59.63 16.18
N MET A 110 3.16 60.64 15.31
CA MET A 110 3.29 62.06 15.66
C MET A 110 2.01 62.71 16.21
N MET A 111 0.85 62.08 16.08
CA MET A 111 -0.43 62.66 16.51
C MET A 111 -0.70 62.62 18.02
N GLY A 112 0.02 61.77 18.78
CA GLY A 112 -0.27 61.54 20.20
C GLY A 112 0.74 62.12 21.17
N ARG A 113 2.02 62.19 20.80
CA ARG A 113 3.13 62.67 21.64
C ARG A 113 4.17 63.35 20.74
N PRO A 114 4.89 64.38 21.24
CA PRO A 114 6.03 64.94 20.50
C PRO A 114 7.09 63.85 20.30
N ALA A 115 7.26 63.40 19.06
CA ALA A 115 8.15 62.28 18.73
C ALA A 115 9.53 62.79 18.31
N LYS A 116 10.59 62.05 18.66
CA LYS A 116 11.95 62.34 18.18
C LYS A 116 12.01 62.11 16.67
N LEU A 117 12.70 63.00 15.95
CA LEU A 117 12.81 62.93 14.48
C LEU A 117 13.42 61.61 13.97
N SER A 118 14.32 61.00 14.77
CA SER A 118 14.94 59.69 14.52
C SER A 118 13.99 58.49 14.68
N GLU A 119 12.84 58.67 15.33
CA GLU A 119 11.88 57.61 15.69
C GLU A 119 10.57 57.72 14.89
N SER A 120 10.23 58.87 14.30
CA SER A 120 8.98 59.10 13.57
C SER A 120 9.14 59.24 12.05
N ILE A 121 9.80 60.30 11.60
CA ILE A 121 9.80 60.73 10.18
C ILE A 121 10.90 60.03 9.35
N SER A 122 12.01 59.64 9.98
CA SER A 122 13.16 59.00 9.31
C SER A 122 13.09 57.47 9.22
N VAL A 123 12.00 56.85 9.69
CA VAL A 123 11.86 55.38 9.65
C VAL A 123 11.12 54.94 8.40
N GLU A 124 11.88 54.63 7.34
CA GLU A 124 11.31 54.13 6.09
C GLU A 124 10.95 52.64 6.22
N TYR A 125 9.66 52.30 6.17
CA TYR A 125 9.16 50.92 6.18
C TYR A 125 8.81 50.39 4.79
N HIS A 126 8.62 51.29 3.81
CA HIS A 126 8.08 50.97 2.49
C HIS A 126 9.02 50.10 1.63
N ASN A 127 10.34 50.26 1.79
CA ASN A 127 11.35 49.52 1.01
C ASN A 127 11.84 48.23 1.70
N ALA A 128 11.26 47.86 2.86
CA ALA A 128 11.70 46.68 3.59
C ALA A 128 10.86 45.44 3.18
N PRO A 129 11.49 44.27 2.94
CA PRO A 129 10.78 43.00 2.80
C PRO A 129 9.82 42.76 3.97
N THR A 130 8.66 42.17 3.71
CA THR A 130 7.56 42.00 4.70
C THR A 130 8.02 41.36 6.01
N ALA A 131 8.90 40.37 5.96
CA ALA A 131 9.48 39.74 7.16
C ALA A 131 10.37 40.70 7.99
N LEU A 132 11.12 41.57 7.32
CA LEU A 132 12.01 42.55 7.97
C LEU A 132 11.25 43.75 8.53
N VAL A 133 10.08 44.08 7.98
CA VAL A 133 9.18 45.12 8.52
C VAL A 133 8.77 44.79 9.95
N SER A 134 8.40 43.54 10.23
CA SER A 134 8.01 43.08 11.57
C SER A 134 9.11 43.30 12.60
N LEU A 135 10.34 42.89 12.26
CA LEU A 135 11.50 43.00 13.13
C LEU A 135 11.87 44.47 13.39
N LYS A 136 11.83 45.30 12.33
CA LYS A 136 12.13 46.73 12.39
C LYS A 136 11.07 47.49 13.20
N ALA A 137 9.80 47.16 13.04
CA ALA A 137 8.68 47.76 13.78
C ALA A 137 8.68 47.36 15.26
N LEU A 138 9.08 46.13 15.59
CA LEU A 138 9.24 45.69 16.97
C LEU A 138 10.34 46.47 17.69
N LYS A 139 11.48 46.67 17.02
CA LYS A 139 12.61 47.46 17.56
C LYS A 139 12.25 48.92 17.84
N SER A 140 11.33 49.50 17.07
CA SER A 140 10.86 50.87 17.24
C SER A 140 9.59 50.98 18.10
N SER A 141 9.18 49.92 18.82
CA SER A 141 7.95 49.88 19.63
C SER A 141 6.65 50.17 18.85
N HIS A 142 6.63 49.92 17.54
CA HIS A 142 5.45 50.04 16.68
C HIS A 142 4.66 48.73 16.65
N TRP A 143 4.02 48.40 17.77
CA TRP A 143 3.34 47.12 18.00
C TRP A 143 2.29 46.76 16.95
N LEU A 144 1.48 47.72 16.49
CA LEU A 144 0.46 47.48 15.45
C LEU A 144 1.08 47.09 14.11
N LEU A 145 2.16 47.78 13.71
CA LEU A 145 2.87 47.51 12.46
C LEU A 145 3.65 46.18 12.54
N ALA A 146 4.23 45.87 13.70
CA ALA A 146 4.88 44.59 13.94
C ALA A 146 3.88 43.43 13.81
N LEU A 147 2.69 43.58 14.41
CA LEU A 147 1.63 42.58 14.34
C LEU A 147 1.11 42.38 12.90
N LEU A 148 0.95 43.46 12.13
CA LEU A 148 0.54 43.39 10.72
C LEU A 148 1.61 42.74 9.84
N GLY A 149 2.89 43.02 10.08
CA GLY A 149 3.98 42.36 9.36
C GLY A 149 4.03 40.84 9.61
N VAL A 150 3.79 40.40 10.86
CA VAL A 150 3.66 38.97 11.18
C VAL A 150 2.41 38.38 10.51
N GLY A 151 1.30 39.12 10.46
CA GLY A 151 0.10 38.74 9.70
C GLY A 151 0.36 38.55 8.21
N ALA A 152 1.10 39.47 7.57
CA ALA A 152 1.48 39.36 6.17
C ALA A 152 2.34 38.11 5.91
N PHE A 153 3.33 37.83 6.77
CA PHE A 153 4.13 36.62 6.68
C PHE A 153 3.29 35.34 6.91
N ALA A 154 2.39 35.35 7.89
CA ALA A 154 1.48 34.23 8.14
C ALA A 154 0.55 33.96 6.93
N SER A 155 0.14 35.00 6.19
CA SER A 155 -0.68 34.84 4.97
C SER A 155 0.04 34.11 3.83
N GLU A 156 1.38 34.19 3.77
CA GLU A 156 2.19 33.38 2.85
C GLU A 156 2.15 31.91 3.25
N ALA A 157 2.41 31.62 4.53
CA ALA A 157 2.36 30.26 5.08
C ALA A 157 0.95 29.63 4.96
N PHE A 158 -0.11 30.44 5.09
CA PHE A 158 -1.49 30.03 4.86
C PHE A 158 -1.71 29.56 3.42
N THR A 159 -1.17 30.29 2.44
CA THR A 159 -1.29 29.94 1.01
C THR A 159 -0.63 28.60 0.71
N VAL A 160 0.58 28.38 1.24
CA VAL A 160 1.29 27.09 1.11
C VAL A 160 0.48 25.96 1.75
N SER A 161 0.00 26.17 2.98
CA SER A 161 -0.80 25.16 3.71
C SER A 161 -2.10 24.82 2.99
N MET A 162 -2.79 25.81 2.42
CA MET A 162 -4.04 25.62 1.66
C MET A 162 -3.83 24.92 0.31
N SER A 163 -2.64 25.01 -0.28
CA SER A 163 -2.29 24.28 -1.50
C SER A 163 -2.04 22.79 -1.23
N ALA A 164 -1.50 22.47 -0.05
CA ALA A 164 -1.21 21.12 0.42
C ALA A 164 -2.37 20.49 1.23
N LEU A 165 -3.56 21.09 1.17
CA LEU A 165 -4.69 20.73 2.02
C LEU A 165 -5.24 19.33 1.73
N TRP A 166 -5.17 18.90 0.47
CA TRP A 166 -5.83 17.70 -0.03
C TRP A 166 -4.83 16.66 -0.50
N TYR A 167 -5.02 15.41 -0.11
CA TYR A 167 -4.29 14.26 -0.62
C TYR A 167 -5.24 13.11 -0.95
N ARG A 168 -4.77 12.16 -1.77
CA ARG A 168 -5.54 10.99 -2.19
C ARG A 168 -5.02 9.75 -1.47
N GLU A 169 -5.94 8.93 -1.01
CA GLU A 169 -5.65 7.62 -0.43
C GLU A 169 -6.61 6.58 -1.03
N LEU A 170 -6.08 5.42 -1.42
CA LEU A 170 -6.91 4.28 -1.82
C LEU A 170 -7.43 3.63 -0.56
N ARG A 171 -8.75 3.57 -0.41
CA ARG A 171 -9.38 2.87 0.72
C ARG A 171 -10.39 1.87 0.21
N ASP A 172 -10.30 0.65 0.73
CA ASP A 172 -11.22 -0.42 0.37
C ASP A 172 -12.60 -0.15 0.97
N THR A 173 -13.59 -0.08 0.10
CA THR A 173 -15.00 -0.02 0.49
C THR A 173 -15.67 -1.34 0.19
N SER A 174 -16.33 -1.90 1.19
CA SER A 174 -17.12 -3.12 1.06
C SER A 174 -18.49 -2.81 0.49
N ARG A 175 -18.89 -3.49 -0.58
CA ARG A 175 -20.27 -3.50 -1.08
C ARG A 175 -20.84 -4.91 -1.01
N VAL A 176 -22.12 -5.02 -0.65
CA VAL A 176 -22.83 -6.30 -0.68
C VAL A 176 -23.47 -6.47 -2.06
N ALA A 177 -23.26 -7.63 -2.68
CA ALA A 177 -23.85 -8.04 -3.94
C ALA A 177 -24.53 -9.40 -3.79
N ASP A 178 -25.59 -9.61 -4.58
CA ASP A 178 -26.31 -10.88 -4.63
C ASP A 178 -25.68 -11.79 -5.70
N LEU A 179 -25.20 -12.97 -5.32
CA LEU A 179 -24.79 -14.00 -6.27
C LEU A 179 -25.74 -15.19 -6.24
N SER A 180 -25.87 -15.90 -7.36
CA SER A 180 -26.58 -17.18 -7.41
C SER A 180 -25.67 -18.35 -7.07
N ARG A 181 -26.00 -19.08 -6.00
CA ARG A 181 -25.44 -20.41 -5.71
C ARG A 181 -26.17 -21.45 -6.55
N GLY A 182 -25.47 -22.03 -7.52
CA GLY A 182 -25.99 -23.06 -8.43
C GLY A 182 -25.48 -24.48 -8.19
N LEU A 183 -24.59 -24.68 -7.21
CA LEU A 183 -24.04 -25.99 -6.84
C LEU A 183 -24.30 -26.29 -5.37
N LYS A 184 -24.44 -27.58 -5.08
CA LYS A 184 -24.42 -28.14 -3.72
C LYS A 184 -23.52 -29.38 -3.68
N ILE A 185 -23.21 -29.83 -2.46
CA ILE A 185 -22.50 -31.10 -2.24
C ILE A 185 -23.42 -32.24 -2.68
N ARG A 186 -22.87 -33.15 -3.49
CA ARG A 186 -23.61 -34.26 -4.07
C ARG A 186 -24.10 -35.23 -2.99
N THR A 187 -25.40 -35.48 -3.01
CA THR A 187 -26.05 -36.46 -2.14
C THR A 187 -26.45 -37.73 -2.89
N ALA A 188 -26.71 -37.65 -4.20
CA ALA A 188 -27.03 -38.80 -5.03
C ALA A 188 -25.77 -39.58 -5.46
N PRO A 189 -25.81 -40.93 -5.49
CA PRO A 189 -24.68 -41.72 -5.97
C PRO A 189 -24.44 -41.54 -7.48
N SER A 190 -23.22 -41.79 -7.91
CA SER A 190 -22.91 -41.97 -9.33
C SER A 190 -23.40 -43.34 -9.78
N GLU A 191 -24.15 -43.38 -10.87
CA GLU A 191 -24.68 -44.62 -11.44
C GLU A 191 -23.89 -45.01 -12.70
N SER A 192 -23.52 -46.28 -12.80
CA SER A 192 -22.95 -46.90 -13.99
C SER A 192 -23.57 -48.28 -14.15
N GLY A 193 -23.56 -48.85 -15.34
CA GLY A 193 -24.14 -50.17 -15.56
C GLY A 193 -23.53 -50.90 -16.72
N MET A 194 -23.76 -52.20 -16.75
CA MET A 194 -23.38 -53.11 -17.83
C MET A 194 -24.61 -53.93 -18.21
N SER A 195 -24.84 -54.10 -19.52
CA SER A 195 -25.87 -54.97 -20.08
C SER A 195 -25.19 -56.14 -20.79
N GLY A 196 -25.70 -57.36 -20.60
CA GLY A 196 -25.25 -58.53 -21.35
C GLY A 196 -25.98 -59.83 -20.99
N ARG A 197 -25.76 -60.88 -21.80
CA ARG A 197 -26.36 -62.21 -21.56
C ARG A 197 -25.73 -62.84 -20.30
N ASN A 198 -26.55 -63.20 -19.31
CA ASN A 198 -26.20 -63.90 -18.05
C ASN A 198 -25.51 -63.08 -16.93
N HIS A 199 -25.50 -61.74 -16.96
CA HIS A 199 -24.96 -60.95 -15.84
C HIS A 199 -26.02 -60.72 -14.76
N THR A 200 -26.21 -61.68 -13.85
CA THR A 200 -27.15 -61.53 -12.72
C THR A 200 -26.53 -60.84 -11.51
N LEU A 201 -25.22 -60.97 -11.32
CA LEU A 201 -24.40 -60.31 -10.28
C LEU A 201 -22.98 -60.12 -10.81
N LEU A 202 -22.44 -58.92 -10.68
CA LEU A 202 -21.06 -58.58 -11.01
C LEU A 202 -20.13 -58.93 -9.84
N SER A 203 -18.89 -59.34 -10.11
CA SER A 203 -17.89 -59.48 -9.06
C SER A 203 -17.51 -58.12 -8.46
N SER A 204 -16.89 -58.13 -7.29
CA SER A 204 -16.42 -56.89 -6.66
C SER A 204 -15.38 -56.14 -7.50
N ASN A 205 -14.63 -56.85 -8.36
CA ASN A 205 -13.68 -56.23 -9.28
C ASN A 205 -14.39 -55.67 -10.52
N ASP A 206 -15.39 -56.40 -11.05
CA ASP A 206 -16.15 -55.95 -12.21
C ASP A 206 -16.95 -54.67 -11.89
N THR A 207 -17.57 -54.60 -10.71
CA THR A 207 -18.29 -53.40 -10.25
C THR A 207 -17.40 -52.18 -10.13
N ARG A 208 -16.19 -52.32 -9.58
CA ARG A 208 -15.17 -51.26 -9.53
C ARG A 208 -14.70 -50.88 -10.93
N GLY A 209 -14.48 -51.87 -11.79
CA GLY A 209 -14.05 -51.69 -13.18
C GLY A 209 -14.98 -50.82 -14.03
N LEU A 210 -16.24 -50.63 -13.63
CA LEU A 210 -17.18 -49.71 -14.30
C LEU A 210 -16.90 -48.22 -14.07
N PHE A 211 -16.19 -47.89 -12.99
CA PHE A 211 -15.93 -46.51 -12.56
C PHE A 211 -14.46 -46.16 -12.60
N ILE A 212 -13.60 -47.03 -12.08
CA ILE A 212 -12.19 -46.76 -11.83
C ILE A 212 -11.41 -46.29 -13.08
N PRO A 213 -11.54 -46.91 -14.27
CA PRO A 213 -10.89 -46.42 -15.48
C PRO A 213 -11.31 -45.01 -15.92
N LYS A 214 -12.50 -44.53 -15.51
CA LYS A 214 -12.98 -43.17 -15.82
C LYS A 214 -12.40 -42.11 -14.88
N LEU A 215 -11.77 -42.54 -13.78
CA LEU A 215 -11.13 -41.66 -12.79
C LEU A 215 -9.66 -41.41 -13.10
N TYR A 216 -9.07 -42.23 -13.98
CA TYR A 216 -7.69 -42.11 -14.42
C TYR A 216 -7.66 -41.70 -15.89
N ASP A 217 -7.26 -40.47 -16.15
CA ASP A 217 -6.81 -40.06 -17.48
C ASP A 217 -5.28 -40.17 -17.52
N VAL A 218 -4.72 -40.65 -18.65
CA VAL A 218 -3.26 -40.72 -18.88
C VAL A 218 -2.69 -39.32 -19.17
N SER A 219 -3.55 -38.33 -19.35
CA SER A 219 -3.16 -36.92 -19.43
C SER A 219 -2.44 -36.45 -18.16
N LEU A 220 -1.37 -35.65 -18.34
CA LEU A 220 -0.72 -34.91 -17.25
C LEU A 220 -1.67 -33.91 -16.55
N GLN A 221 -2.86 -33.68 -17.11
CA GLN A 221 -3.93 -32.88 -16.50
C GLN A 221 -4.81 -33.66 -15.51
N ASN A 222 -4.48 -34.93 -15.24
CA ASN A 222 -5.17 -35.73 -14.24
C ASN A 222 -4.94 -35.16 -12.82
N TRP A 223 -6.00 -35.19 -12.01
CA TRP A 223 -6.03 -34.66 -10.64
C TRP A 223 -4.98 -35.30 -9.70
N LEU A 224 -4.56 -36.54 -9.97
CA LEU A 224 -3.48 -37.22 -9.24
C LEU A 224 -2.11 -36.57 -9.44
N TYR A 225 -1.79 -36.21 -10.69
CA TYR A 225 -0.53 -35.54 -11.01
C TYR A 225 -0.55 -34.10 -10.51
N SER A 226 -1.67 -33.38 -10.67
CA SER A 226 -1.75 -32.01 -10.16
C SER A 226 -1.59 -31.95 -8.63
N ALA A 227 -2.15 -32.92 -7.89
CA ALA A 227 -1.94 -33.04 -6.45
C ALA A 227 -0.48 -33.33 -6.09
N THR A 228 0.15 -34.26 -6.83
CA THR A 228 1.56 -34.61 -6.63
C THR A 228 2.46 -33.40 -6.91
N THR A 229 2.24 -32.68 -8.01
CA THR A 229 3.01 -31.48 -8.38
C THR A 229 2.84 -30.35 -7.37
N GLU A 230 1.66 -30.19 -6.78
CA GLU A 230 1.45 -29.20 -5.73
C GLU A 230 2.38 -29.45 -4.53
N ILE A 231 2.47 -30.70 -4.06
CA ILE A 231 3.29 -31.07 -2.91
C ILE A 231 4.78 -31.00 -3.24
N THR A 232 5.16 -31.59 -4.37
CA THR A 232 6.57 -31.86 -4.71
C THR A 232 7.28 -30.67 -5.36
N GLN A 233 6.54 -29.75 -5.99
CA GLN A 233 7.10 -28.60 -6.71
C GLN A 233 6.53 -27.25 -6.25
N HIS A 234 5.76 -27.22 -5.16
CA HIS A 234 4.98 -26.04 -4.77
C HIS A 234 4.14 -25.49 -5.93
N GLY A 235 3.54 -26.42 -6.69
CA GLY A 235 2.73 -26.12 -7.87
C GLY A 235 1.43 -25.36 -7.56
N VAL A 236 0.69 -25.04 -8.60
CA VAL A 236 -0.55 -24.25 -8.50
C VAL A 236 -1.64 -25.05 -7.79
N THR A 237 -2.23 -24.48 -6.75
CA THR A 237 -3.42 -25.01 -6.07
C THR A 237 -4.67 -24.79 -6.92
N PRO A 238 -5.63 -25.74 -6.97
CA PRO A 238 -6.84 -25.55 -7.75
C PRO A 238 -7.68 -24.39 -7.20
N ALA A 239 -8.41 -23.70 -8.07
CA ALA A 239 -9.35 -22.66 -7.67
C ALA A 239 -10.34 -23.21 -6.64
N TRP A 240 -10.85 -22.32 -5.78
CA TRP A 240 -11.75 -22.69 -4.68
C TRP A 240 -11.15 -23.70 -3.69
N SER A 241 -9.82 -23.73 -3.55
CA SER A 241 -9.16 -24.57 -2.55
C SER A 241 -7.97 -23.84 -1.92
N LYS A 242 -7.64 -24.22 -0.68
CA LYS A 242 -6.43 -23.76 0.02
C LYS A 242 -6.04 -24.77 1.09
N ASP A 243 -4.73 -24.97 1.29
CA ASP A 243 -4.18 -25.97 2.21
C ASP A 243 -4.78 -27.36 1.94
N THR A 244 -5.45 -28.00 2.91
CA THR A 244 -6.18 -29.27 2.72
C THR A 244 -7.68 -29.10 2.50
N TRP A 245 -8.16 -27.86 2.35
CA TRP A 245 -9.59 -27.54 2.25
C TRP A 245 -10.01 -27.29 0.80
N SER A 246 -11.18 -27.80 0.44
CA SER A 246 -11.88 -27.50 -0.80
C SER A 246 -13.19 -26.78 -0.48
N PHE A 247 -13.45 -25.65 -1.12
CA PHE A 247 -14.63 -24.84 -0.89
C PHE A 247 -15.61 -25.01 -2.05
N LEU A 248 -16.90 -25.06 -1.72
CA LEU A 248 -17.95 -25.19 -2.73
C LEU A 248 -17.92 -24.00 -3.71
N PRO A 249 -17.65 -24.23 -5.01
CA PRO A 249 -17.51 -23.16 -6.00
C PRO A 249 -18.82 -22.42 -6.29
N LEU A 250 -18.69 -21.18 -6.75
CA LEU A 250 -19.81 -20.34 -7.18
C LEU A 250 -19.57 -19.81 -8.59
N ASP A 251 -20.67 -19.61 -9.32
CA ASP A 251 -20.63 -18.99 -10.64
C ASP A 251 -20.50 -17.47 -10.47
N LEU A 252 -19.37 -16.94 -10.92
CA LEU A 252 -19.02 -15.52 -10.81
C LEU A 252 -19.44 -14.72 -12.06
N SER A 253 -19.98 -15.37 -13.10
CA SER A 253 -20.34 -14.73 -14.37
C SER A 253 -21.41 -13.63 -14.20
N GLY A 254 -22.31 -13.79 -13.23
CA GLY A 254 -23.37 -12.82 -12.93
C GLY A 254 -22.88 -11.48 -12.33
N ILE A 255 -21.66 -11.44 -11.80
CA ILE A 255 -21.10 -10.25 -11.14
C ILE A 255 -20.57 -9.24 -12.18
N ASP A 256 -20.40 -9.64 -13.43
CA ASP A 256 -19.74 -8.79 -14.44
C ASP A 256 -20.51 -7.48 -14.71
N ASN A 257 -21.84 -7.45 -14.53
CA ASN A 257 -22.60 -6.19 -14.60
C ASN A 257 -22.31 -5.26 -13.42
N ASP A 258 -22.29 -5.77 -12.18
CA ASP A 258 -22.00 -4.99 -10.98
C ASP A 258 -20.52 -4.56 -10.92
N ILE A 259 -19.62 -5.41 -11.40
CA ILE A 259 -18.19 -5.10 -11.62
C ILE A 259 -18.03 -4.07 -12.72
N ARG A 260 -18.77 -4.15 -13.85
CA ARG A 260 -18.74 -3.13 -14.90
C ARG A 260 -19.25 -1.78 -14.39
N TYR A 261 -20.31 -1.76 -13.59
CA TYR A 261 -20.76 -0.54 -12.92
C TYR A 261 -19.67 0.01 -11.98
N ALA A 262 -19.07 -0.85 -11.14
CA ALA A 262 -17.98 -0.44 -10.25
C ALA A 262 -16.73 0.05 -10.99
N ARG A 263 -16.32 -0.64 -12.08
CA ARG A 263 -15.20 -0.30 -12.97
C ARG A 263 -15.50 0.93 -13.84
N SER A 264 -16.76 1.24 -14.12
CA SER A 264 -17.12 2.51 -14.76
C SER A 264 -17.07 3.69 -13.79
N ALA A 265 -17.33 3.42 -12.50
CA ALA A 265 -17.30 4.42 -11.43
C ALA A 265 -15.88 4.67 -10.88
N LEU A 266 -14.93 3.80 -11.20
CA LEU A 266 -13.52 3.88 -10.88
C LEU A 266 -12.71 3.86 -12.17
N ASN A 267 -12.07 4.97 -12.52
CA ASN A 267 -11.16 5.07 -13.67
C ASN A 267 -10.41 3.74 -13.94
N ASN A 268 -10.56 3.23 -15.17
CA ASN A 268 -10.28 1.89 -15.75
C ASN A 268 -9.09 1.02 -15.24
N ASN A 269 -8.28 1.46 -14.28
CA ASN A 269 -7.07 0.79 -13.81
C ASN A 269 -7.17 0.18 -12.40
N THR A 270 -8.33 0.23 -11.74
CA THR A 270 -8.49 -0.40 -10.42
C THR A 270 -9.05 -1.81 -10.56
N GLN A 271 -8.18 -2.80 -10.38
CA GLN A 271 -8.57 -4.20 -10.29
C GLN A 271 -9.34 -4.40 -8.98
N ILE A 272 -10.63 -4.73 -9.09
CA ILE A 272 -11.40 -5.31 -7.99
C ILE A 272 -10.81 -6.70 -7.78
N ARG A 273 -10.05 -6.90 -6.70
CA ARG A 273 -9.34 -8.17 -6.50
C ARG A 273 -10.13 -9.16 -5.66
N ASN A 274 -10.76 -8.71 -4.57
CA ASN A 274 -11.16 -9.64 -3.52
C ASN A 274 -12.68 -9.67 -3.28
N LEU A 275 -13.20 -10.89 -3.16
CA LEU A 275 -14.59 -11.23 -2.90
C LEU A 275 -14.66 -12.07 -1.63
N THR A 276 -15.38 -11.61 -0.62
CA THR A 276 -15.54 -12.35 0.64
C THR A 276 -16.96 -12.90 0.75
N LEU A 277 -17.09 -14.22 0.92
CA LEU A 277 -18.37 -14.91 0.93
C LEU A 277 -18.42 -16.03 1.96
N GLN A 278 -19.62 -16.38 2.39
CA GLN A 278 -19.86 -17.56 3.22
C GLN A 278 -20.17 -18.77 2.35
N THR A 279 -19.40 -19.84 2.50
CA THR A 279 -19.61 -21.10 1.79
C THR A 279 -19.33 -22.31 2.68
N THR A 280 -19.48 -23.52 2.14
CA THR A 280 -19.15 -24.76 2.84
C THR A 280 -17.76 -25.21 2.38
N GLY A 281 -16.85 -25.41 3.33
CA GLY A 281 -15.57 -26.06 3.12
C GLY A 281 -15.68 -27.56 3.42
N LEU A 282 -14.99 -28.36 2.60
CA LEU A 282 -14.80 -29.80 2.75
C LEU A 282 -13.34 -30.07 3.08
N LYS A 283 -13.11 -30.96 4.05
CA LYS A 283 -11.78 -31.47 4.42
C LYS A 283 -11.81 -32.98 4.45
N ALA A 284 -10.85 -33.60 3.77
CA ALA A 284 -10.57 -35.02 3.94
C ALA A 284 -9.39 -35.20 4.89
N SER A 285 -9.46 -36.21 5.75
CA SER A 285 -8.41 -36.58 6.70
C SER A 285 -8.37 -38.09 6.89
N LEU A 286 -7.24 -38.59 7.38
CA LEU A 286 -7.09 -39.98 7.78
C LEU A 286 -6.97 -40.08 9.30
N ASP A 287 -7.63 -41.08 9.86
CA ASP A 287 -7.50 -41.47 11.26
C ASP A 287 -6.69 -42.76 11.32
N CYS A 288 -5.42 -42.65 11.71
CA CYS A 288 -4.42 -43.69 11.53
C CYS A 288 -3.96 -44.30 12.87
N HIS A 289 -3.59 -45.57 12.83
CA HIS A 289 -2.93 -46.27 13.93
C HIS A 289 -1.78 -47.14 13.40
N SER A 290 -0.75 -47.34 14.23
CA SER A 290 0.39 -48.18 13.89
C SER A 290 0.00 -49.66 13.79
N LEU A 291 0.59 -50.38 12.83
CA LEU A 291 0.32 -51.81 12.65
C LEU A 291 1.40 -52.67 13.32
N ASN A 292 0.97 -53.61 14.17
CA ASN A 292 1.87 -54.40 15.03
C ASN A 292 2.82 -55.35 14.27
N TYR A 293 2.43 -55.81 13.07
CA TYR A 293 3.25 -56.77 12.31
C TYR A 293 4.56 -56.16 11.76
N THR A 294 4.69 -54.83 11.78
CA THR A 294 5.93 -54.11 11.43
C THR A 294 7.11 -54.53 12.31
N SER A 295 6.83 -54.89 13.56
CA SER A 295 7.83 -55.28 14.55
C SER A 295 8.30 -56.73 14.43
N ASP A 296 7.61 -57.56 13.62
CA ASP A 296 7.87 -58.98 13.43
C ASP A 296 8.30 -59.27 11.97
N PRO A 297 9.61 -59.18 11.65
CA PRO A 297 10.14 -59.43 10.30
C PRO A 297 9.60 -60.68 9.57
N PRO A 298 9.42 -61.85 10.22
CA PRO A 298 8.93 -63.06 9.53
C PRO A 298 7.53 -62.94 8.91
N LEU A 299 6.73 -61.93 9.29
CA LEU A 299 5.40 -61.71 8.74
C LEU A 299 5.42 -61.09 7.34
N TRP A 300 6.48 -60.34 7.02
CA TRP A 300 6.56 -59.52 5.81
C TRP A 300 7.87 -59.71 5.02
N LEU A 301 8.89 -60.30 5.63
CA LEU A 301 10.18 -60.58 5.04
C LEU A 301 10.36 -62.10 4.91
N THR A 302 10.91 -62.52 3.77
CA THR A 302 11.33 -63.89 3.52
C THR A 302 12.85 -63.95 3.56
N GLU A 303 13.38 -64.80 4.44
CA GLU A 303 14.80 -65.11 4.51
C GLU A 303 15.16 -66.12 3.41
N LEU A 304 16.20 -65.80 2.63
CA LEU A 304 16.72 -66.60 1.53
C LEU A 304 18.05 -67.21 1.95
N ASP A 305 18.07 -68.52 2.21
CA ASP A 305 19.31 -69.28 2.39
C ASP A 305 19.81 -69.76 1.02
N PHE A 306 20.93 -69.19 0.57
CA PHE A 306 21.55 -69.54 -0.71
C PHE A 306 22.47 -70.78 -0.59
N LEU A 307 22.90 -71.15 0.62
CA LEU A 307 23.76 -72.31 0.87
C LEU A 307 22.95 -73.60 1.06
N HIS A 308 21.84 -73.55 1.80
CA HIS A 308 20.91 -74.67 2.00
C HIS A 308 19.61 -74.44 1.22
N SER A 309 19.74 -74.12 -0.06
CA SER A 309 18.60 -73.80 -0.90
C SER A 309 17.60 -74.98 -0.98
N PRO A 310 16.29 -74.73 -0.77
CA PRO A 310 15.28 -75.77 -0.92
C PRO A 310 15.28 -76.30 -2.35
N ILE A 311 15.03 -77.61 -2.49
CA ILE A 311 14.82 -78.22 -3.80
C ILE A 311 13.41 -77.86 -4.25
N SER A 312 13.27 -77.33 -5.46
CA SER A 312 11.94 -77.11 -6.05
C SER A 312 11.23 -78.46 -6.18
N ASN A 313 10.05 -78.56 -5.58
CA ASN A 313 9.21 -79.76 -5.60
C ASN A 313 8.82 -80.20 -7.03
N ARG A 314 8.97 -79.32 -8.03
CA ARG A 314 8.64 -79.59 -9.44
C ARG A 314 9.84 -79.80 -10.34
N THR A 315 10.89 -78.97 -10.26
CA THR A 315 12.05 -79.10 -11.15
C THR A 315 13.09 -80.09 -10.62
N GLY A 316 13.03 -80.43 -9.32
CA GLY A 316 14.00 -81.32 -8.68
C GLY A 316 15.40 -80.72 -8.54
N VAL A 317 15.57 -79.44 -8.86
CA VAL A 317 16.82 -78.67 -8.75
C VAL A 317 16.72 -77.72 -7.55
N SER A 318 17.86 -77.37 -6.95
CA SER A 318 17.91 -76.31 -5.95
C SER A 318 17.38 -74.99 -6.54
N LEU A 319 16.56 -74.27 -5.77
CA LEU A 319 16.03 -72.97 -6.17
C LEU A 319 17.17 -71.98 -6.48
N TRP A 320 18.26 -72.07 -5.74
CA TRP A 320 19.48 -71.27 -5.89
C TRP A 320 20.68 -72.17 -6.24
N ASN A 321 21.50 -71.73 -7.18
CA ASN A 321 22.72 -72.36 -7.67
C ASN A 321 23.81 -71.29 -7.90
N ASP A 322 25.03 -71.71 -8.23
CA ASP A 322 26.16 -70.78 -8.45
C ASP A 322 25.97 -69.78 -9.59
N THR A 323 25.02 -70.04 -10.51
CA THR A 323 24.75 -69.20 -11.68
C THR A 323 23.65 -68.16 -11.46
N ASN A 324 22.73 -68.39 -10.52
CA ASN A 324 21.58 -67.51 -10.27
C ASN A 324 21.59 -66.85 -8.87
N ARG A 325 22.49 -67.26 -7.97
CA ARG A 325 22.66 -66.64 -6.65
C ARG A 325 23.59 -65.42 -6.70
N PRO A 326 23.44 -64.45 -5.79
CA PRO A 326 24.45 -63.41 -5.58
C PRO A 326 25.75 -64.05 -5.08
N SER A 327 26.86 -63.83 -5.79
CA SER A 327 28.17 -64.43 -5.43
C SER A 327 28.78 -63.92 -4.12
N ILE A 328 28.20 -62.87 -3.55
CA ILE A 328 28.70 -62.15 -2.37
C ILE A 328 27.95 -62.56 -1.08
N LEU A 329 26.83 -63.29 -1.19
CA LEU A 329 25.93 -63.57 -0.06
C LEU A 329 25.66 -65.05 0.14
N ASP A 330 25.81 -65.51 1.38
CA ASP A 330 25.32 -66.81 1.85
C ASP A 330 23.84 -66.73 2.28
N LEU A 331 23.43 -65.58 2.84
CA LEU A 331 22.08 -65.28 3.30
C LEU A 331 21.61 -63.95 2.71
N GLY A 332 20.35 -63.88 2.32
CA GLY A 332 19.70 -62.63 1.89
C GLY A 332 18.26 -62.54 2.37
N TYR A 333 17.64 -61.39 2.11
CA TYR A 333 16.25 -61.13 2.46
C TYR A 333 15.49 -60.60 1.26
N THR A 334 14.22 -60.98 1.11
CA THR A 334 13.32 -60.44 0.09
C THR A 334 11.94 -60.20 0.68
N LEU A 335 11.16 -59.29 0.09
CA LEU A 335 9.80 -59.03 0.56
C LEU A 335 8.91 -60.23 0.27
N LYS A 336 8.08 -60.59 1.26
CA LYS A 336 7.11 -61.67 1.11
C LYS A 336 5.99 -61.25 0.15
N ASN A 337 5.46 -62.20 -0.62
CA ASN A 337 4.24 -61.97 -1.37
C ASN A 337 3.09 -61.68 -0.40
N PHE A 338 2.55 -60.47 -0.47
CA PHE A 338 1.34 -60.11 0.22
C PHE A 338 0.17 -60.37 -0.71
N SER A 339 -0.75 -61.23 -0.29
CA SER A 339 -1.87 -61.66 -1.13
C SER A 339 -2.65 -60.49 -1.75
N GLY A 340 -2.58 -60.38 -3.08
CA GLY A 340 -3.64 -59.93 -4.00
C GLY A 340 -4.09 -58.46 -4.02
N VAL A 341 -3.73 -57.60 -3.07
CA VAL A 341 -4.29 -56.22 -3.02
C VAL A 341 -3.25 -55.13 -2.71
N THR A 342 -2.16 -55.48 -2.06
CA THR A 342 -0.88 -54.79 -2.28
C THR A 342 -0.44 -55.22 -3.65
N LEU A 343 0.04 -54.29 -4.48
CA LEU A 343 0.89 -54.65 -5.62
C LEU A 343 1.76 -55.85 -5.24
N ASP A 344 1.81 -56.87 -6.09
CA ASP A 344 2.69 -58.01 -5.90
C ASP A 344 4.09 -57.45 -5.57
N LEU A 345 4.45 -57.39 -4.29
CA LEU A 345 5.70 -56.73 -3.86
C LEU A 345 6.92 -57.52 -4.36
N GLN A 346 6.68 -58.70 -4.92
CA GLN A 346 7.62 -59.51 -5.69
C GLN A 346 7.84 -58.99 -7.13
N ALA A 347 7.04 -58.04 -7.63
CA ALA A 347 7.23 -57.35 -8.91
C ALA A 347 7.96 -56.00 -8.75
N VAL A 348 8.71 -55.82 -7.66
CA VAL A 348 9.62 -54.69 -7.45
C VAL A 348 10.87 -54.91 -8.30
N ASN A 349 10.78 -54.55 -9.59
CA ASN A 349 11.84 -54.76 -10.58
C ASN A 349 13.01 -53.75 -10.50
N CYS A 350 12.99 -52.78 -9.60
CA CYS A 350 14.06 -51.80 -9.45
C CYS A 350 14.18 -51.37 -7.98
N CYS A 351 15.38 -50.90 -7.60
CA CYS A 351 15.57 -49.95 -6.50
C CYS A 351 17.02 -49.72 -6.06
N ALA A 352 18.01 -50.48 -6.53
CA ALA A 352 19.38 -50.23 -6.10
C ALA A 352 19.84 -48.84 -6.60
N ASN A 353 20.16 -47.92 -5.69
CA ASN A 353 20.72 -46.62 -6.05
C ASN A 353 22.15 -46.86 -6.55
N ASP A 354 22.36 -46.89 -7.87
CA ASP A 354 23.68 -47.07 -8.47
C ASP A 354 24.21 -45.71 -8.95
N SER A 355 24.74 -44.92 -8.01
CA SER A 355 25.51 -43.72 -8.36
C SER A 355 26.98 -44.09 -8.45
N MET A 356 27.52 -44.12 -9.67
CA MET A 356 28.95 -44.38 -9.93
C MET A 356 29.47 -45.74 -9.42
N GLY A 357 28.66 -46.80 -9.47
CA GLY A 357 29.06 -48.15 -9.06
C GLY A 357 29.03 -48.40 -7.54
N GLN A 358 28.47 -47.47 -6.76
CA GLN A 358 28.22 -47.66 -5.33
C GLN A 358 26.73 -47.84 -5.08
N ILE A 359 26.38 -48.97 -4.45
CA ILE A 359 25.02 -49.29 -4.07
C ILE A 359 24.63 -48.45 -2.85
N GLY A 360 23.68 -47.53 -3.04
CA GLY A 360 23.12 -46.69 -1.99
C GLY A 360 21.81 -47.25 -1.39
N ASP A 361 21.24 -46.47 -0.48
CA ASP A 361 19.95 -46.80 0.17
C ASP A 361 18.80 -46.84 -0.85
N ALA A 362 17.84 -47.73 -0.61
CA ALA A 362 16.63 -47.89 -1.39
C ALA A 362 15.38 -47.76 -0.53
N VAL A 363 14.33 -47.19 -1.10
CA VAL A 363 13.02 -47.10 -0.47
C VAL A 363 11.92 -47.69 -1.34
N VAL A 364 10.96 -48.35 -0.70
CA VAL A 364 9.76 -48.89 -1.35
C VAL A 364 8.54 -48.40 -0.57
N GLY A 365 7.57 -47.78 -1.23
CA GLY A 365 6.45 -47.12 -0.57
C GLY A 365 5.15 -47.24 -1.35
N TYR A 366 4.11 -47.78 -0.71
CA TYR A 366 2.83 -48.03 -1.37
C TYR A 366 1.65 -47.90 -0.43
N TRP A 367 0.55 -47.38 -0.98
CA TRP A 367 -0.78 -47.39 -0.38
C TRP A 367 -1.58 -48.57 -0.91
N SER A 368 -2.24 -49.30 -0.02
CA SER A 368 -3.00 -50.51 -0.35
C SER A 368 -4.15 -50.73 0.61
N ASN A 369 -4.99 -51.74 0.37
CA ASN A 369 -6.00 -52.23 1.29
C ASN A 369 -5.92 -53.76 1.46
N ALA A 370 -4.70 -54.32 1.49
CA ALA A 370 -4.48 -55.77 1.58
C ALA A 370 -4.84 -56.41 2.91
N TYR A 371 -4.74 -55.67 4.01
CA TYR A 371 -4.96 -56.21 5.36
C TYR A 371 -6.38 -55.96 5.88
N GLY A 372 -7.29 -55.42 5.05
CA GLY A 372 -8.66 -55.16 5.45
C GLY A 372 -9.33 -54.02 4.68
N PRO A 373 -10.49 -53.53 5.16
CA PRO A 373 -11.21 -52.41 4.53
C PRO A 373 -10.52 -51.05 4.71
N GLU A 374 -9.44 -50.98 5.49
CA GLU A 374 -8.70 -49.77 5.80
C GLU A 374 -7.50 -49.58 4.86
N LEU A 375 -7.09 -48.34 4.66
CA LEU A 375 -5.93 -48.01 3.84
C LEU A 375 -4.69 -48.26 4.67
N THR A 376 -3.79 -49.02 4.10
CA THR A 376 -2.49 -49.31 4.66
C THR A 376 -1.46 -48.52 3.86
N SER A 377 -0.76 -47.60 4.53
CA SER A 377 0.43 -46.97 3.99
C SER A 377 1.64 -47.76 4.49
N THR A 378 2.44 -48.29 3.57
CA THR A 378 3.66 -49.04 3.86
C THR A 378 4.89 -48.30 3.36
N TRP A 379 5.95 -48.30 4.18
CA TRP A 379 7.23 -47.71 3.86
C TRP A 379 8.37 -48.65 4.25
N PHE A 380 9.24 -48.98 3.30
CA PHE A 380 10.44 -49.80 3.49
C PHE A 380 11.67 -48.98 3.21
N HIS A 381 12.71 -49.16 4.02
CA HIS A 381 14.02 -48.54 3.85
C HIS A 381 15.13 -49.55 4.12
N GLY A 382 16.09 -49.69 3.20
CA GLY A 382 17.24 -50.54 3.42
C GLY A 382 18.26 -50.50 2.28
N ARG A 383 19.39 -51.19 2.47
CA ARG A 383 20.48 -51.28 1.50
C ARG A 383 20.39 -52.57 0.68
N PRO A 384 19.91 -52.51 -0.57
CA PRO A 384 19.81 -53.69 -1.41
C PRO A 384 21.18 -54.08 -1.95
N ILE A 385 21.26 -55.23 -2.61
CA ILE A 385 22.38 -55.58 -3.48
C ILE A 385 22.04 -55.28 -4.94
N GLN A 386 23.06 -55.09 -5.78
CA GLN A 386 22.89 -54.82 -7.19
C GLN A 386 22.38 -56.07 -7.92
N GLY A 387 21.43 -55.87 -8.85
CA GLY A 387 20.88 -56.92 -9.72
C GLY A 387 19.53 -57.45 -9.27
N LEU A 388 18.88 -58.15 -10.20
CA LEU A 388 17.67 -58.93 -9.96
C LEU A 388 18.04 -60.40 -10.06
N TYR A 389 17.52 -61.21 -9.14
CA TYR A 389 17.92 -62.61 -8.99
C TYR A 389 16.73 -63.53 -9.24
N THR A 390 16.84 -64.43 -10.20
CA THR A 390 15.76 -65.34 -10.58
C THR A 390 15.97 -66.74 -9.99
N PRO A 391 15.06 -67.24 -9.13
CA PRO A 391 15.14 -68.61 -8.64
C PRO A 391 14.78 -69.61 -9.76
N ASN A 392 15.30 -70.83 -9.66
CA ASN A 392 14.98 -71.94 -10.57
C ASN A 392 13.59 -72.55 -10.29
N ASP A 393 12.55 -71.73 -10.35
CA ASP A 393 11.14 -72.13 -10.22
C ASP A 393 10.34 -71.82 -11.50
N ASP A 394 9.13 -72.37 -11.62
CA ASP A 394 8.21 -72.17 -12.75
C ASP A 394 7.82 -70.70 -12.95
N SER A 395 7.87 -69.88 -11.89
CA SER A 395 7.53 -68.45 -11.95
C SER A 395 8.59 -67.59 -12.64
N GLN A 396 9.87 -68.01 -12.60
CA GLN A 396 11.03 -67.23 -13.09
C GLN A 396 10.99 -65.74 -12.63
N GLN A 397 10.41 -65.47 -11.46
CA GLN A 397 10.20 -64.11 -11.00
C GLN A 397 11.51 -63.48 -10.54
N GLU A 398 11.79 -62.28 -11.03
CA GLU A 398 12.95 -61.48 -10.64
C GLU A 398 12.79 -61.03 -9.18
N LEU A 399 13.67 -61.51 -8.30
CA LEU A 399 13.66 -61.15 -6.89
C LEU A 399 14.66 -60.05 -6.61
N PHE A 400 14.19 -59.04 -5.89
CA PHE A 400 15.01 -58.01 -5.28
C PHE A 400 15.48 -58.46 -3.89
N VAL A 401 16.77 -58.32 -3.61
CA VAL A 401 17.42 -58.93 -2.44
C VAL A 401 18.16 -57.87 -1.63
N TRP A 402 18.04 -57.96 -0.30
CA TRP A 402 18.82 -57.19 0.66
C TRP A 402 19.83 -58.09 1.40
N GLN A 403 21.02 -57.56 1.66
CA GLN A 403 22.02 -58.24 2.49
C GLN A 403 21.64 -58.25 3.98
N GLN A 404 21.02 -57.16 4.45
CA GLN A 404 20.51 -57.02 5.81
C GLN A 404 19.00 -56.82 5.76
N ALA A 405 18.28 -57.28 6.78
CA ALA A 405 16.84 -57.06 6.86
C ALA A 405 16.55 -55.54 6.76
N PRO A 406 15.71 -55.10 5.81
CA PRO A 406 15.31 -53.70 5.72
C PRO A 406 14.48 -53.30 6.95
N GLN A 407 14.33 -52.01 7.17
CA GLN A 407 13.40 -51.46 8.16
C GLN A 407 12.07 -51.17 7.49
N MET A 408 10.97 -51.33 8.22
CA MET A 408 9.64 -50.99 7.72
C MET A 408 8.81 -50.23 8.73
N SER A 409 7.93 -49.38 8.23
CA SER A 409 6.85 -48.78 8.97
C SER A 409 5.55 -48.94 8.19
N ALA A 410 4.45 -49.14 8.91
CA ALA A 410 3.14 -49.25 8.31
C ALA A 410 2.04 -48.74 9.26
N VAL A 411 1.09 -48.01 8.69
CA VAL A 411 -0.06 -47.47 9.40
C VAL A 411 -1.36 -47.88 8.71
N GLY A 412 -2.35 -48.26 9.51
CA GLY A 412 -3.71 -48.54 9.09
C GLY A 412 -4.57 -47.31 9.32
N CYS A 413 -5.22 -46.81 8.27
CA CYS A 413 -5.88 -45.52 8.24
C CYS A 413 -7.33 -45.64 7.78
N LYS A 414 -8.23 -45.00 8.53
CA LYS A 414 -9.65 -44.86 8.18
C LYS A 414 -9.92 -43.48 7.59
N PRO A 415 -10.57 -43.37 6.42
CA PRO A 415 -10.84 -42.08 5.81
C PRO A 415 -12.02 -41.39 6.49
N ARG A 416 -11.90 -40.08 6.65
CA ARG A 416 -12.96 -39.22 7.18
C ARG A 416 -13.07 -37.96 6.31
N ILE A 417 -14.30 -37.60 5.98
CA ILE A 417 -14.60 -36.38 5.23
C ILE A 417 -15.57 -35.54 6.04
N GLU A 418 -15.17 -34.29 6.28
CA GLU A 418 -15.85 -33.35 7.14
C GLU A 418 -16.23 -32.10 6.35
N ALA A 419 -17.36 -31.52 6.69
CA ALA A 419 -17.83 -30.26 6.16
C ALA A 419 -17.96 -29.23 7.29
N ALA A 420 -17.59 -27.99 7.01
CA ALA A 420 -17.79 -26.88 7.92
C ALA A 420 -18.22 -25.63 7.14
N LYS A 421 -18.94 -24.72 7.80
CA LYS A 421 -19.21 -23.40 7.23
C LYS A 421 -17.96 -22.53 7.35
N SER A 422 -17.62 -21.85 6.27
CA SER A 422 -16.39 -21.07 6.16
C SER A 422 -16.66 -19.70 5.55
N LEU A 423 -15.98 -18.68 6.04
CA LEU A 423 -15.83 -17.40 5.38
C LEU A 423 -14.59 -17.47 4.50
N VAL A 424 -14.72 -17.13 3.22
CA VAL A 424 -13.64 -17.29 2.26
C VAL A 424 -13.48 -16.00 1.47
N THR A 425 -12.24 -15.52 1.36
CA THR A 425 -11.86 -14.39 0.52
C THR A 425 -11.16 -14.91 -0.72
N ILE A 426 -11.75 -14.68 -1.89
CA ILE A 426 -11.28 -15.18 -3.17
C ILE A 426 -10.95 -14.07 -4.15
N ASP A 427 -10.08 -14.40 -5.09
CA ASP A 427 -9.84 -13.63 -6.30
C ASP A 427 -10.99 -13.82 -7.30
N ILE A 428 -11.55 -12.72 -7.82
CA ILE A 428 -12.72 -12.79 -8.71
C ILE A 428 -12.37 -13.34 -10.09
N GLU A 429 -11.16 -13.05 -10.60
CA GLU A 429 -10.77 -13.44 -11.97
C GLU A 429 -10.33 -14.90 -12.03
N THR A 430 -9.60 -15.35 -11.00
CA THR A 430 -8.98 -16.68 -10.98
C THR A 430 -9.70 -17.69 -10.09
N GLY A 431 -10.54 -17.25 -9.16
CA GLY A 431 -11.18 -18.11 -8.16
C GLY A 431 -10.20 -18.64 -7.09
N VAL A 432 -8.98 -18.12 -7.04
CA VAL A 432 -7.97 -18.50 -6.04
C VAL A 432 -8.37 -17.98 -4.67
N VAL A 433 -8.22 -18.82 -3.64
CA VAL A 433 -8.55 -18.46 -2.27
C VAL A 433 -7.34 -17.81 -1.60
N TYR A 434 -7.47 -16.54 -1.18
CA TYR A 434 -6.42 -15.84 -0.44
C TYR A 434 -6.44 -16.17 1.05
N GLU A 435 -7.62 -16.18 1.66
CA GLU A 435 -7.79 -16.40 3.10
C GLU A 435 -9.13 -17.08 3.37
N TYR A 436 -9.17 -17.87 4.44
CA TYR A 436 -10.41 -18.48 4.91
C TYR A 436 -10.44 -18.59 6.44
N GLU A 437 -11.65 -18.54 6.98
CA GLU A 437 -11.94 -18.75 8.39
C GLU A 437 -13.05 -19.79 8.54
N ILE A 438 -12.87 -20.78 9.41
CA ILE A 438 -13.88 -21.80 9.70
C ILE A 438 -14.80 -21.29 10.82
N ILE A 439 -16.03 -20.90 10.47
CA ILE A 439 -17.02 -20.35 11.41
C ILE A 439 -17.92 -21.46 11.99
N GLY A 440 -18.15 -22.53 11.23
CA GLY A 440 -19.04 -23.63 11.61
C GLY A 440 -18.32 -24.76 12.33
N ALA A 441 -19.10 -25.55 13.08
CA ALA A 441 -18.60 -26.83 13.61
C ALA A 441 -18.36 -27.84 12.48
N LEU A 442 -17.33 -28.67 12.66
CA LEU A 442 -17.04 -29.81 11.79
C LEU A 442 -18.18 -30.83 11.86
N ARG A 443 -18.67 -31.25 10.70
CA ARG A 443 -19.71 -32.28 10.55
C ARG A 443 -19.24 -33.37 9.61
N ASN A 444 -19.31 -34.62 10.04
CA ASN A 444 -19.04 -35.76 9.16
C ASN A 444 -20.04 -35.82 8.00
N VAL A 445 -19.53 -35.99 6.78
CA VAL A 445 -20.31 -36.12 5.55
C VAL A 445 -20.58 -37.60 5.28
N SER A 446 -21.65 -38.13 5.84
CA SER A 446 -22.04 -39.55 5.66
C SER A 446 -22.44 -39.91 4.23
N GLU A 447 -22.89 -38.93 3.46
CA GLU A 447 -23.35 -39.06 2.07
C GLU A 447 -22.20 -39.53 1.15
N ALA A 448 -20.97 -39.14 1.49
CA ALA A 448 -19.74 -39.55 0.81
C ALA A 448 -19.51 -41.07 0.86
N TRP A 449 -20.04 -41.74 1.89
CA TRP A 449 -19.76 -43.14 2.24
C TRP A 449 -21.02 -44.02 2.25
N SER A 450 -22.12 -43.54 1.66
CA SER A 450 -23.43 -44.22 1.74
C SER A 450 -23.56 -45.43 0.79
N TRP A 451 -22.94 -45.38 -0.40
CA TRP A 451 -23.14 -46.39 -1.44
C TRP A 451 -21.81 -47.07 -1.84
N PRO A 452 -21.45 -48.21 -1.22
CA PRO A 452 -20.22 -48.96 -1.52
C PRO A 452 -20.38 -49.87 -2.74
N TYR A 453 -20.47 -49.31 -3.94
CA TYR A 453 -20.67 -50.06 -5.20
C TYR A 453 -21.87 -51.02 -5.14
N SER A 454 -22.97 -50.55 -4.57
CA SER A 454 -24.16 -51.38 -4.38
C SER A 454 -24.79 -51.71 -5.73
N GLN A 455 -25.06 -52.99 -5.97
CA GLN A 455 -25.70 -53.45 -7.19
C GLN A 455 -27.22 -53.41 -7.02
N LYS A 456 -27.92 -52.84 -8.01
CA LYS A 456 -29.37 -52.87 -8.15
C LYS A 456 -29.70 -53.62 -9.43
N ASN A 457 -30.27 -54.81 -9.28
CA ASN A 457 -30.73 -55.60 -10.42
C ASN A 457 -31.96 -54.92 -11.02
N ILE A 458 -31.88 -54.59 -12.32
CA ILE A 458 -33.03 -54.17 -13.10
C ILE A 458 -33.53 -55.42 -13.82
N THR A 459 -34.80 -55.74 -13.64
CA THR A 459 -35.42 -56.88 -14.32
C THR A 459 -35.38 -56.74 -15.83
N ARG A 460 -34.99 -57.85 -16.48
CA ARG A 460 -35.10 -58.23 -17.90
C ARG A 460 -35.94 -57.28 -18.77
N ASP A 461 -35.30 -56.65 -19.74
CA ASP A 461 -36.00 -56.17 -20.92
C ASP A 461 -35.91 -57.24 -22.02
N THR A 462 -37.05 -57.58 -22.64
CA THR A 462 -37.10 -58.59 -23.70
C THR A 462 -36.56 -57.99 -25.00
N THR A 463 -35.28 -58.17 -25.27
CA THR A 463 -34.69 -57.75 -26.54
C THR A 463 -34.57 -58.94 -27.48
N SER A 464 -35.61 -59.08 -28.30
CA SER A 464 -35.70 -59.93 -29.50
C SER A 464 -35.73 -61.45 -29.31
N TRP A 465 -36.51 -62.08 -30.19
CA TRP A 465 -36.50 -63.52 -30.44
C TRP A 465 -35.29 -63.80 -31.33
N ASP A 466 -34.47 -64.81 -31.02
CA ASP A 466 -33.46 -65.29 -31.97
C ASP A 466 -34.17 -65.65 -33.30
N ASP A 467 -33.50 -65.50 -34.45
CA ASP A 467 -34.08 -65.72 -35.80
C ASP A 467 -34.72 -67.12 -36.00
N ASP A 468 -34.42 -68.08 -35.12
CA ASP A 468 -34.98 -69.45 -35.08
C ASP A 468 -36.24 -69.60 -34.20
N GLY A 469 -36.74 -68.50 -33.63
CA GLY A 469 -38.04 -68.44 -32.94
C GLY A 469 -38.18 -69.30 -31.68
N THR A 470 -37.08 -69.86 -31.13
CA THR A 470 -37.19 -70.92 -30.13
C THR A 470 -37.09 -70.46 -28.68
N TYR A 471 -36.44 -69.32 -28.36
CA TYR A 471 -36.41 -68.74 -27.01
C TYR A 471 -36.26 -67.20 -27.02
N PRO A 472 -36.87 -66.47 -26.07
CA PRO A 472 -36.56 -65.06 -25.85
C PRO A 472 -35.13 -64.91 -25.31
N SER A 473 -34.30 -64.11 -25.98
CA SER A 473 -32.99 -63.73 -25.44
C SER A 473 -33.22 -62.64 -24.39
N PHE A 474 -32.71 -62.87 -23.17
CA PHE A 474 -32.83 -61.91 -22.08
C PHE A 474 -31.49 -61.20 -21.93
N GLU A 475 -31.49 -59.86 -22.04
CA GLU A 475 -30.38 -59.05 -21.55
C GLU A 475 -30.63 -58.70 -20.09
N ASP A 476 -29.70 -59.12 -19.22
CA ASP A 476 -29.70 -58.70 -17.84
C ASP A 476 -28.87 -57.42 -17.73
N ALA A 477 -29.45 -56.37 -17.12
CA ALA A 477 -28.78 -55.10 -16.89
C ALA A 477 -28.54 -54.89 -15.39
N VAL A 478 -27.27 -54.81 -15.01
CA VAL A 478 -26.86 -54.51 -13.63
C VAL A 478 -26.53 -53.03 -13.54
N ARG A 479 -27.24 -52.30 -12.66
CA ARG A 479 -26.87 -50.93 -12.27
C ARG A 479 -26.06 -50.98 -10.98
N VAL A 480 -24.97 -50.22 -10.94
CA VAL A 480 -24.07 -50.10 -9.79
C VAL A 480 -24.05 -48.64 -9.36
N ASN A 481 -24.26 -48.42 -8.06
CA ASN A 481 -24.28 -47.09 -7.46
C ASN A 481 -23.06 -46.93 -6.56
N ALA A 482 -22.30 -45.87 -6.76
CA ALA A 482 -21.10 -45.55 -6.00
C ALA A 482 -21.14 -44.11 -5.47
N SER A 483 -20.90 -43.94 -4.16
CA SER A 483 -20.70 -42.61 -3.57
C SER A 483 -19.29 -42.09 -3.88
N TRP A 484 -19.16 -40.76 -4.00
CA TRP A 484 -17.91 -40.11 -4.37
C TRP A 484 -16.75 -40.32 -3.38
N GLY A 485 -17.03 -40.60 -2.10
CA GLY A 485 -15.99 -40.95 -1.13
C GLY A 485 -15.33 -42.29 -1.43
N TYR A 486 -16.12 -43.31 -1.80
CA TYR A 486 -15.59 -44.61 -2.25
C TYR A 486 -14.85 -44.50 -3.58
N LEU A 487 -15.37 -43.69 -4.52
CA LEU A 487 -14.69 -43.44 -5.79
C LEU A 487 -13.30 -42.82 -5.57
N PHE A 488 -13.20 -41.78 -4.75
CA PHE A 488 -11.93 -41.16 -4.39
C PHE A 488 -10.99 -42.13 -3.68
N TRP A 489 -11.48 -42.82 -2.66
CA TRP A 489 -10.73 -43.79 -1.88
C TRP A 489 -10.12 -44.89 -2.75
N ASP A 490 -10.96 -45.59 -3.53
CA ASP A 490 -10.50 -46.67 -4.39
C ASP A 490 -9.57 -46.13 -5.50
N ALA A 491 -9.79 -44.89 -5.97
CA ALA A 491 -8.91 -44.28 -6.96
C ALA A 491 -7.50 -44.02 -6.41
N VAL A 492 -7.37 -43.57 -5.16
CA VAL A 492 -6.04 -43.35 -4.57
C VAL A 492 -5.37 -44.71 -4.31
N VAL A 493 -6.07 -45.64 -3.65
CA VAL A 493 -5.51 -46.94 -3.24
C VAL A 493 -5.11 -47.82 -4.44
N ASN A 494 -5.88 -47.82 -5.53
CA ASN A 494 -5.62 -48.70 -6.67
C ASN A 494 -4.79 -48.03 -7.78
N SER A 495 -4.42 -46.75 -7.64
CA SER A 495 -3.70 -46.01 -8.69
C SER A 495 -2.38 -46.69 -9.05
N GLY A 496 -1.63 -47.17 -8.05
CA GLY A 496 -0.37 -47.89 -8.25
C GLY A 496 -0.52 -49.20 -9.04
N GLN A 497 -1.71 -49.82 -9.07
CA GLN A 497 -1.97 -51.05 -9.82
C GLN A 497 -2.34 -50.80 -11.29
N GLN A 498 -2.75 -49.60 -11.67
CA GLN A 498 -3.25 -49.32 -13.03
C GLN A 498 -2.16 -49.17 -14.09
N GLY A 499 -0.88 -49.21 -13.70
CA GLY A 499 0.24 -49.20 -14.63
C GLY A 499 1.49 -48.51 -14.10
N ALA A 500 2.53 -48.41 -14.92
CA ALA A 500 3.77 -47.72 -14.57
C ALA A 500 3.60 -46.19 -14.44
N TRP A 501 2.54 -45.61 -15.03
CA TRP A 501 2.33 -44.16 -15.06
C TRP A 501 2.15 -43.54 -13.67
N PHE A 502 1.52 -44.25 -12.73
CA PHE A 502 1.25 -43.75 -11.37
C PHE A 502 2.30 -44.19 -10.33
N ARG A 503 3.50 -44.57 -10.80
CA ARG A 503 4.61 -45.03 -9.95
C ARG A 503 5.91 -44.36 -10.39
N PHE A 504 6.76 -44.01 -9.42
CA PHE A 504 8.13 -43.58 -9.66
C PHE A 504 9.06 -44.76 -9.40
N GLN A 505 9.83 -45.13 -10.42
CA GLN A 505 10.70 -46.30 -10.44
C GLN A 505 12.11 -45.88 -10.88
N ASP A 506 12.77 -45.10 -10.03
CA ASP A 506 14.13 -44.60 -10.24
C ASP A 506 15.15 -45.39 -9.38
N PRO A 507 16.46 -45.35 -9.71
CA PRO A 507 17.48 -45.92 -8.84
C PRO A 507 17.37 -45.37 -7.41
N GLY A 508 17.16 -46.24 -6.42
CA GLY A 508 16.95 -45.87 -5.02
C GLY A 508 15.50 -45.64 -4.60
N LEU A 509 14.54 -45.61 -5.52
CA LEU A 509 13.18 -45.14 -5.27
C LEU A 509 12.13 -45.96 -6.05
N ASN A 510 11.25 -46.66 -5.34
CA ASN A 510 10.09 -47.34 -5.95
C ASN A 510 8.83 -47.07 -5.14
N VAL A 511 8.10 -46.05 -5.54
CA VAL A 511 6.97 -45.51 -4.76
C VAL A 511 5.78 -45.17 -5.65
N ASP A 512 4.56 -45.24 -5.11
CA ASP A 512 3.40 -44.62 -5.75
C ASP A 512 3.38 -43.09 -5.57
N LEU A 513 2.46 -42.40 -6.27
CA LEU A 513 2.34 -40.94 -6.21
C LEU A 513 2.13 -40.41 -4.78
N MET A 514 1.40 -41.14 -3.94
CA MET A 514 1.08 -40.71 -2.58
C MET A 514 2.29 -40.85 -1.66
N SER A 515 2.98 -41.99 -1.71
CA SER A 515 4.19 -42.24 -0.93
C SER A 515 5.35 -41.35 -1.39
N TYR A 516 5.42 -41.03 -2.69
CA TYR A 516 6.33 -40.01 -3.21
C TYR A 516 5.99 -38.63 -2.62
N SER A 517 4.73 -38.25 -2.61
CA SER A 517 4.30 -36.97 -2.01
C SER A 517 4.64 -36.90 -0.52
N MET A 518 4.47 -38.00 0.22
CA MET A 518 4.84 -38.09 1.63
C MET A 518 6.34 -37.93 1.85
N LEU A 519 7.18 -38.46 0.96
CA LEU A 519 8.64 -38.27 1.02
C LEU A 519 9.03 -36.79 0.90
N HIS A 520 8.38 -36.04 0.00
CA HIS A 520 8.60 -34.60 -0.15
C HIS A 520 8.10 -33.80 1.05
N LEU A 521 6.96 -34.19 1.65
CA LEU A 521 6.49 -33.59 2.92
C LEU A 521 7.49 -33.84 4.07
N ALA A 522 8.19 -34.96 4.05
CA ALA A 522 9.28 -35.29 4.97
C ALA A 522 10.63 -34.65 4.58
N ASN A 523 10.64 -33.66 3.69
CA ASN A 523 11.84 -32.97 3.19
C ASN A 523 12.88 -33.96 2.62
N ASP A 524 12.40 -34.92 1.83
CA ASP A 524 13.16 -36.01 1.20
C ASP A 524 13.93 -36.92 2.17
N SER A 525 13.59 -36.88 3.46
CA SER A 525 14.19 -37.74 4.48
C SER A 525 13.58 -39.13 4.47
N ARG A 526 14.33 -40.10 3.94
CA ARG A 526 13.91 -41.51 3.78
C ARG A 526 13.68 -42.21 5.11
N GLU A 527 14.46 -41.84 6.13
CA GLU A 527 14.38 -42.38 7.48
C GLU A 527 13.25 -41.78 8.30
N ALA A 528 12.79 -40.57 7.97
CA ALA A 528 11.74 -39.89 8.74
C ALA A 528 10.40 -40.64 8.63
N LEU A 529 10.11 -41.21 7.47
CA LEU A 529 8.90 -42.01 7.23
C LEU A 529 8.92 -43.40 7.91
N LEU A 530 10.01 -43.78 8.57
CA LEU A 530 10.03 -44.98 9.42
C LEU A 530 9.34 -44.74 10.76
N ASP A 531 9.19 -43.48 11.18
CA ASP A 531 8.40 -43.14 12.36
C ASP A 531 6.89 -43.24 12.05
N PRO A 532 6.12 -44.09 12.76
CA PRO A 532 4.70 -44.28 12.48
C PRO A 532 3.85 -43.01 12.65
N GLU A 533 4.21 -42.11 13.57
CA GLU A 533 3.48 -40.85 13.78
C GLU A 533 3.68 -39.90 12.59
N THR A 534 4.94 -39.71 12.19
CA THR A 534 5.30 -38.93 10.99
C THR A 534 4.64 -39.51 9.72
N LEU A 535 4.67 -40.84 9.57
CA LEU A 535 4.03 -41.53 8.45
C LEU A 535 2.51 -41.27 8.42
N ALA A 536 1.84 -41.33 9.57
CA ALA A 536 0.40 -41.04 9.69
C ALA A 536 0.05 -39.58 9.39
N GLU A 537 0.83 -38.63 9.90
CA GLU A 537 0.60 -37.19 9.68
C GLU A 537 0.75 -36.83 8.20
N HIS A 538 1.84 -37.27 7.56
CA HIS A 538 2.06 -37.03 6.14
C HIS A 538 1.06 -37.77 5.28
N ALA A 539 0.64 -38.99 5.64
CA ALA A 539 -0.42 -39.69 4.93
C ALA A 539 -1.75 -38.92 4.99
N SER A 540 -2.16 -38.42 6.15
CA SER A 540 -3.38 -37.62 6.29
C SER A 540 -3.31 -36.32 5.48
N THR A 541 -2.16 -35.65 5.46
CA THR A 541 -1.95 -34.41 4.70
C THR A 541 -2.03 -34.67 3.20
N THR A 542 -1.33 -35.70 2.70
CA THR A 542 -1.39 -36.14 1.31
C THR A 542 -2.81 -36.49 0.90
N PHE A 543 -3.56 -37.24 1.73
CA PHE A 543 -4.95 -37.58 1.46
C PHE A 543 -5.85 -36.33 1.31
N GLY A 544 -5.67 -35.34 2.18
CA GLY A 544 -6.39 -34.07 2.11
C GLY A 544 -6.10 -33.26 0.84
N ILE A 545 -4.83 -33.20 0.43
CA ILE A 545 -4.42 -32.50 -0.80
C ILE A 545 -4.95 -33.22 -2.03
N PHE A 546 -4.81 -34.54 -2.10
CA PHE A 546 -5.36 -35.33 -3.21
C PHE A 546 -6.88 -35.19 -3.31
N PHE A 547 -7.59 -35.15 -2.17
CA PHE A 547 -9.03 -34.95 -2.15
C PHE A 547 -9.46 -33.59 -2.70
N LYS A 548 -8.77 -32.49 -2.36
CA LYS A 548 -9.16 -31.18 -2.90
C LYS A 548 -8.98 -31.09 -4.42
N HIS A 549 -7.98 -31.77 -4.98
CA HIS A 549 -7.79 -31.86 -6.44
C HIS A 549 -8.90 -32.70 -7.06
N PHE A 550 -9.23 -33.85 -6.47
CA PHE A 550 -10.36 -34.68 -6.90
C PHE A 550 -11.70 -33.92 -6.86
N ALA A 551 -11.95 -33.16 -5.79
CA ALA A 551 -13.19 -32.40 -5.63
C ALA A 551 -13.34 -31.27 -6.66
N ASN A 552 -12.23 -30.65 -7.06
CA ASN A 552 -12.21 -29.58 -8.06
C ASN A 552 -11.98 -30.07 -9.50
N TRP A 553 -11.91 -31.38 -9.72
CA TRP A 553 -11.67 -31.95 -11.03
C TRP A 553 -12.94 -31.97 -11.88
N ASN A 554 -12.83 -31.43 -13.10
CA ASN A 554 -13.87 -31.46 -14.13
C ASN A 554 -15.20 -30.80 -13.70
N ILE A 555 -15.11 -29.68 -12.96
CA ILE A 555 -16.27 -28.85 -12.63
C ILE A 555 -16.66 -28.03 -13.85
N THR A 556 -17.92 -28.19 -14.28
CA THR A 556 -18.50 -27.39 -15.36
C THR A 556 -19.85 -26.83 -14.92
N TRP A 557 -20.19 -25.64 -15.42
CA TRP A 557 -21.45 -24.96 -15.11
C TRP A 557 -22.56 -25.35 -16.10
N ASP A 558 -22.19 -25.64 -17.34
CA ASP A 558 -23.13 -25.86 -18.44
C ASP A 558 -23.59 -27.31 -18.60
N ALA A 559 -22.73 -28.31 -18.33
CA ALA A 559 -23.08 -29.71 -18.57
C ALA A 559 -24.00 -30.30 -17.50
N ASP A 560 -24.82 -31.31 -17.86
CA ASP A 560 -25.67 -32.04 -16.90
C ASP A 560 -24.88 -32.77 -15.80
N TRP A 561 -23.58 -32.98 -16.03
CA TRP A 561 -22.65 -33.57 -15.09
C TRP A 561 -21.56 -32.56 -14.70
N THR A 562 -21.39 -32.33 -13.39
CA THR A 562 -20.43 -31.36 -12.83
C THR A 562 -19.58 -32.03 -11.75
N GLY A 563 -18.45 -32.61 -12.17
CA GLY A 563 -17.57 -33.39 -11.29
C GLY A 563 -18.25 -34.55 -10.53
N TYR A 564 -17.52 -35.12 -9.58
CA TYR A 564 -18.00 -36.24 -8.74
C TYR A 564 -18.52 -35.79 -7.37
N VAL A 565 -17.97 -34.71 -6.79
CA VAL A 565 -18.28 -34.27 -5.42
C VAL A 565 -19.46 -33.28 -5.38
N TYR A 566 -19.71 -32.56 -6.47
CA TYR A 566 -20.74 -31.53 -6.55
C TYR A 566 -21.89 -31.98 -7.46
N GLU A 567 -23.07 -31.38 -7.25
CA GLU A 567 -24.25 -31.52 -8.11
C GLU A 567 -24.94 -30.18 -8.28
N LYS A 568 -25.67 -30.01 -9.40
CA LYS A 568 -26.45 -28.80 -9.65
C LYS A 568 -27.56 -28.65 -8.60
N ASP A 569 -27.75 -27.42 -8.13
CA ASP A 569 -28.82 -27.05 -7.22
C ASP A 569 -29.73 -25.98 -7.82
N ILE A 570 -30.89 -25.79 -7.22
CA ILE A 570 -31.80 -24.71 -7.59
C ILE A 570 -31.11 -23.37 -7.26
N PRO A 571 -30.99 -22.44 -8.24
CA PRO A 571 -30.29 -21.17 -8.01
C PRO A 571 -30.86 -20.42 -6.81
N SER A 572 -30.05 -20.27 -5.76
CA SER A 572 -30.41 -19.52 -4.55
C SER A 572 -29.51 -18.30 -4.41
N LYS A 573 -30.09 -17.16 -4.01
CA LYS A 573 -29.32 -15.94 -3.80
C LYS A 573 -28.51 -16.02 -2.51
N ILE A 574 -27.25 -15.59 -2.57
CA ILE A 574 -26.36 -15.45 -1.44
C ILE A 574 -25.77 -14.05 -1.41
N ASP A 575 -25.65 -13.50 -0.20
CA ASP A 575 -25.04 -12.20 0.02
C ASP A 575 -23.52 -12.35 0.03
N VAL A 576 -22.85 -11.55 -0.80
CA VAL A 576 -21.40 -11.57 -0.95
C VAL A 576 -20.83 -10.18 -0.78
N THR A 577 -19.70 -10.06 -0.09
CA THR A 577 -19.04 -8.77 0.15
C THR A 577 -17.89 -8.57 -0.82
N ILE A 578 -18.03 -7.62 -1.73
CA ILE A 578 -17.00 -7.20 -2.68
C ILE A 578 -16.20 -6.06 -2.06
N SER A 579 -14.87 -6.20 -1.95
CA SER A 579 -14.00 -5.07 -1.60
C SER A 579 -13.59 -4.33 -2.86
N VAL A 580 -14.05 -3.10 -3.01
CA VAL A 580 -13.68 -2.23 -4.13
C VAL A 580 -12.76 -1.13 -3.60
N PRO A 581 -11.52 -1.00 -4.12
CA PRO A 581 -10.67 0.13 -3.78
C PRO A 581 -11.37 1.40 -4.28
N THR A 582 -11.56 2.40 -3.43
CA THR A 582 -12.10 3.70 -3.85
C THR A 582 -11.09 4.80 -3.61
N ASP A 583 -10.90 5.66 -4.59
CA ASP A 583 -10.14 6.89 -4.43
C ASP A 583 -10.89 7.82 -3.48
N GLN A 584 -10.34 8.06 -2.30
CA GLN A 584 -10.90 9.01 -1.35
C GLN A 584 -10.02 10.26 -1.30
N LEU A 585 -10.69 11.41 -1.37
CA LEU A 585 -10.05 12.70 -1.13
C LEU A 585 -10.10 12.98 0.37
N LEU A 586 -8.92 13.01 1.00
CA LEU A 586 -8.77 13.27 2.43
C LEU A 586 -8.05 14.61 2.63
N MET A 587 -8.41 15.27 3.73
CA MET A 587 -7.79 16.51 4.16
C MET A 587 -6.57 16.20 5.03
N SER A 588 -5.39 16.73 4.68
CA SER A 588 -4.17 16.56 5.48
C SER A 588 -4.38 17.13 6.89
N PRO A 589 -4.27 16.31 7.96
CA PRO A 589 -4.48 16.79 9.33
C PRO A 589 -3.51 17.91 9.69
N VAL A 590 -2.26 17.78 9.25
CA VAL A 590 -1.22 18.77 9.52
C VAL A 590 -1.54 20.10 8.82
N ALA A 591 -1.88 20.06 7.52
CA ALA A 591 -2.21 21.27 6.76
C ALA A 591 -3.51 21.93 7.25
N ALA A 592 -4.51 21.13 7.66
CA ALA A 592 -5.78 21.60 8.21
C ALA A 592 -5.57 22.35 9.54
N ILE A 593 -4.84 21.76 10.48
CA ILE A 593 -4.58 22.38 11.79
C ILE A 593 -3.74 23.66 11.63
N MET A 594 -2.72 23.62 10.77
CA MET A 594 -1.89 24.79 10.48
C MET A 594 -2.71 25.93 9.86
N SER A 595 -3.55 25.62 8.86
CA SER A 595 -4.39 26.63 8.20
C SER A 595 -5.46 27.24 9.14
N MET A 596 -6.11 26.43 9.97
CA MET A 596 -7.05 26.93 11.00
C MET A 596 -6.35 27.82 12.03
N SER A 597 -5.17 27.41 12.51
CA SER A 597 -4.39 28.19 13.48
C SER A 597 -3.98 29.55 12.92
N ILE A 598 -3.54 29.58 11.66
CA ILE A 598 -3.19 30.82 10.97
C ILE A 598 -4.42 31.70 10.76
N LEU A 599 -5.58 31.14 10.38
CA LEU A 599 -6.81 31.92 10.23
C LEU A 599 -7.27 32.57 11.53
N VAL A 600 -7.22 31.86 12.66
CA VAL A 600 -7.53 32.43 13.98
C VAL A 600 -6.58 33.59 14.30
N PHE A 601 -5.29 33.44 14.01
CA PHE A 601 -4.32 34.52 14.16
C PHE A 601 -4.65 35.72 13.26
N LEU A 602 -4.95 35.52 11.97
CA LEU A 602 -5.32 36.59 11.04
C LEU A 602 -6.61 37.32 11.45
N ILE A 603 -7.61 36.60 11.98
CA ILE A 603 -8.83 37.19 12.56
C ILE A 603 -8.45 38.07 13.76
N PHE A 604 -7.58 37.60 14.64
CA PHE A 604 -7.13 38.38 15.79
C PHE A 604 -6.38 39.65 15.37
N VAL A 605 -5.46 39.56 14.41
CA VAL A 605 -4.71 40.72 13.88
C VAL A 605 -5.66 41.75 13.25
N THR A 606 -6.65 41.30 12.48
CA THR A 606 -7.62 42.20 11.83
C THR A 606 -8.53 42.88 12.85
N ILE A 607 -9.02 42.16 13.85
CA ILE A 607 -9.80 42.75 14.95
C ILE A 607 -8.98 43.82 15.68
N ILE A 608 -7.72 43.53 16.05
CA ILE A 608 -6.85 44.51 16.71
C ILE A 608 -6.64 45.74 15.84
N MET A 609 -6.40 45.56 14.54
CA MET A 609 -6.16 46.68 13.65
C MET A 609 -7.38 47.59 13.50
N TYR A 610 -8.58 47.03 13.30
CA TYR A 610 -9.79 47.84 13.10
C TYR A 610 -10.36 48.42 14.40
N THR A 611 -9.95 47.91 15.57
CA THR A 611 -10.33 48.45 16.88
C THR A 611 -9.31 49.45 17.42
N THR A 612 -8.02 49.19 17.26
CA THR A 612 -6.91 50.00 17.81
C THR A 612 -6.61 51.19 16.90
N ASN A 613 -6.39 52.38 17.48
CA ASN A 613 -6.03 53.61 16.75
C ASN A 613 -7.05 54.11 15.70
N ARG A 614 -8.29 53.58 15.67
CA ARG A 614 -9.38 54.05 14.78
C ARG A 614 -9.57 55.58 14.79
N HIS A 615 -9.52 56.17 15.99
CA HIS A 615 -9.63 57.62 16.18
C HIS A 615 -8.45 58.39 15.57
N LYS A 616 -7.24 57.84 15.63
CA LYS A 616 -6.03 58.47 15.10
C LYS A 616 -6.06 58.46 13.57
N TYR A 617 -6.34 57.33 12.93
CA TYR A 617 -6.44 57.29 11.47
C TYR A 617 -7.56 58.19 10.92
N LYS A 618 -8.66 58.35 11.66
CA LYS A 618 -9.76 59.28 11.29
C LYS A 618 -9.37 60.76 11.43
N ALA A 619 -8.40 61.08 12.28
CA ALA A 619 -7.99 62.46 12.55
C ALA A 619 -7.13 63.07 11.44
N ILE A 620 -6.65 62.29 10.47
CA ILE A 620 -5.81 62.77 9.37
C ILE A 620 -6.72 63.39 8.28
N PRO A 621 -6.59 64.71 7.97
CA PRO A 621 -7.50 65.43 7.11
C PRO A 621 -7.20 65.31 5.60
N ARG A 622 -6.06 64.73 5.20
CA ARG A 622 -5.67 64.54 3.78
C ARG A 622 -4.98 63.19 3.54
N ASP A 623 -4.95 62.72 2.28
CA ASP A 623 -4.34 61.43 1.94
C ASP A 623 -2.80 61.53 1.92
N VAL A 624 -2.09 60.59 2.54
CA VAL A 624 -0.61 60.52 2.50
C VAL A 624 -0.06 60.05 1.15
N ASN A 625 -0.91 59.55 0.24
CA ASN A 625 -0.46 58.94 -1.02
C ASN A 625 0.03 59.93 -2.08
N THR A 626 -0.18 61.24 -1.91
CA THR A 626 0.26 62.25 -2.88
C THR A 626 1.27 63.21 -2.27
N LEU A 627 2.33 63.50 -3.03
CA LEU A 627 3.37 64.45 -2.60
C LEU A 627 2.78 65.84 -2.29
N ALA A 628 1.80 66.29 -3.07
CA ALA A 628 1.11 67.57 -2.87
C ALA A 628 0.38 67.64 -1.52
N SER A 629 -0.20 66.53 -1.05
CA SER A 629 -0.90 66.47 0.23
C SER A 629 0.07 66.52 1.41
N VAL A 630 1.20 65.79 1.32
CA VAL A 630 2.26 65.82 2.32
C VAL A 630 2.92 67.21 2.39
N LEU A 631 3.20 67.84 1.25
CA LEU A 631 3.67 69.22 1.17
C LEU A 631 2.67 70.20 1.80
N GLY A 632 1.38 69.96 1.61
CA GLY A 632 0.33 70.76 2.21
C GLY A 632 0.27 70.71 3.75
N TRP A 633 0.87 69.70 4.40
CA TRP A 633 1.01 69.63 5.86
C TRP A 633 2.27 70.31 6.39
N VAL A 634 3.31 70.42 5.56
CA VAL A 634 4.61 71.01 5.89
C VAL A 634 4.59 72.52 5.62
N TYR A 635 3.99 72.94 4.51
CA TYR A 635 3.93 74.35 4.09
C TYR A 635 3.15 75.24 5.07
N ALA A 636 2.24 74.67 5.85
CA ALA A 636 1.41 75.43 6.79
C ALA A 636 2.17 75.90 8.06
N SER A 637 3.37 75.39 8.35
CA SER A 637 4.11 75.70 9.58
C SER A 637 5.27 76.65 9.31
N ASP A 638 5.10 77.92 9.68
CA ASP A 638 6.11 78.97 9.52
C ASP A 638 7.40 78.65 10.29
N ARG A 639 7.28 78.02 11.47
CA ARG A 639 8.41 77.60 12.31
C ARG A 639 9.25 76.52 11.64
N LEU A 640 8.58 75.57 10.97
CA LEU A 640 9.25 74.48 10.26
C LEU A 640 9.96 74.98 9.00
N LEU A 641 9.35 75.96 8.29
CA LEU A 641 9.95 76.63 7.14
C LEU A 641 11.16 77.48 7.54
N ALA A 642 11.04 78.30 8.59
CA ALA A 642 12.14 79.11 9.13
C ALA A 642 13.33 78.25 9.59
N TRP A 643 13.04 77.09 10.20
CA TRP A 643 14.08 76.12 10.54
C TRP A 643 14.75 75.53 9.31
N ALA A 644 13.97 75.16 8.28
CA ALA A 644 14.51 74.62 7.03
C ALA A 644 15.41 75.63 6.30
N GLU A 645 15.08 76.93 6.37
CA GLU A 645 15.91 78.01 5.84
C GLU A 645 17.20 78.23 6.65
N SER A 646 17.17 77.98 7.96
CA SER A 646 18.33 78.13 8.86
C SER A 646 19.31 76.96 8.87
N ALA A 647 18.98 75.83 8.23
CA ALA A 647 19.83 74.65 8.18
C ALA A 647 21.01 74.83 7.21
N PRO A 648 22.26 74.50 7.60
CA PRO A 648 23.44 74.76 6.76
C PRO A 648 23.43 73.99 5.42
N PRO A 649 23.89 74.58 4.30
CA PRO A 649 23.66 74.07 2.95
C PRO A 649 24.54 72.88 2.52
N SER A 650 25.28 72.25 3.45
CA SER A 650 26.26 71.23 3.07
C SER A 650 25.65 69.89 2.61
N LYS A 651 24.33 69.72 2.70
CA LYS A 651 23.54 68.66 2.05
C LYS A 651 22.16 69.20 1.70
N PRO A 652 21.47 68.68 0.66
CA PRO A 652 20.11 69.09 0.39
C PRO A 652 19.24 69.01 1.67
N TRP A 653 18.48 70.06 1.97
CA TRP A 653 17.74 70.24 3.23
C TRP A 653 16.91 69.01 3.64
N TYR A 654 16.37 68.26 2.67
CA TYR A 654 15.65 67.01 2.92
C TYR A 654 16.57 65.92 3.51
N GLN A 655 17.81 65.74 3.01
CA GLN A 655 18.75 64.76 3.58
C GLN A 655 19.12 65.06 5.04
N ALA A 656 19.22 66.34 5.43
CA ALA A 656 19.48 66.72 6.82
C ALA A 656 18.29 66.40 7.73
N LEU A 657 17.06 66.60 7.22
CA LEU A 657 15.77 66.29 7.87
C LEU A 657 15.59 64.79 8.16
N PHE A 658 16.16 63.93 7.31
CA PHE A 658 15.98 62.47 7.38
C PHE A 658 17.26 61.71 7.80
N SER A 659 18.39 62.38 8.05
CA SER A 659 19.63 61.72 8.49
C SER A 659 19.61 61.36 9.98
N LYS A 660 19.86 60.09 10.31
CA LYS A 660 19.94 59.58 11.70
C LYS A 660 21.12 60.13 12.52
N THR A 661 22.07 60.83 11.89
CA THR A 661 23.41 61.06 12.44
C THR A 661 23.71 62.52 12.79
N SER A 662 22.75 63.45 12.70
CA SER A 662 22.99 64.84 13.10
C SER A 662 22.73 65.05 14.61
N PRO A 663 23.69 65.60 15.39
CA PRO A 663 23.50 65.87 16.82
C PRO A 663 22.41 66.91 17.12
N LEU A 664 21.99 67.70 16.11
CA LEU A 664 20.87 68.65 16.19
C LEU A 664 19.47 68.01 16.07
N ALA A 665 19.32 66.88 15.35
CA ALA A 665 18.02 66.20 15.22
C ALA A 665 17.58 65.47 16.50
N ALA A 666 18.49 65.27 17.46
CA ALA A 666 18.20 64.63 18.73
C ALA A 666 17.36 65.49 19.70
N HIS A 667 17.39 66.82 19.53
CA HIS A 667 16.78 67.79 20.46
C HIS A 667 15.42 68.33 19.99
N HIS A 668 15.08 68.17 18.71
CA HIS A 668 13.83 68.71 18.15
C HIS A 668 12.74 67.63 18.13
N ARG A 669 11.57 67.98 18.67
CA ARG A 669 10.39 67.12 18.72
C ARG A 669 9.34 67.66 17.77
N VAL A 670 8.79 66.77 16.96
CA VAL A 670 7.77 67.12 15.97
C VAL A 670 6.44 66.49 16.38
N LYS A 671 5.36 67.25 16.23
CA LYS A 671 3.99 66.82 16.52
C LYS A 671 3.11 67.13 15.32
N MET A 672 2.19 66.20 15.02
CA MET A 672 1.16 66.40 14.01
C MET A 672 -0.17 66.70 14.70
N GLY A 673 -0.82 67.79 14.35
CA GLY A 673 -2.07 68.22 15.00
C GLY A 673 -2.41 69.69 14.73
N PRO A 674 -3.41 70.24 15.44
CA PRO A 674 -3.71 71.66 15.37
C PRO A 674 -2.56 72.47 16.01
N PHE A 675 -2.18 73.56 15.35
CA PHE A 675 -1.22 74.55 15.80
C PHE A 675 -1.67 75.95 15.38
N ILE A 676 -1.05 76.99 15.94
CA ILE A 676 -1.40 78.38 15.66
C ILE A 676 -0.30 78.97 14.77
N ASP A 677 -0.67 79.47 13.58
CA ASP A 677 0.27 80.11 12.67
C ASP A 677 0.76 81.48 13.19
N SER A 678 1.79 82.06 12.56
CA SER A 678 2.34 83.36 12.97
C SER A 678 1.32 84.51 12.89
N ALA A 679 0.21 84.31 12.17
CA ALA A 679 -0.91 85.24 12.03
C ALA A 679 -2.07 84.96 13.02
N GLY A 680 -1.92 84.01 13.95
CA GLY A 680 -2.91 83.69 14.98
C GLY A 680 -4.05 82.78 14.54
N ASN A 681 -4.00 82.19 13.35
CA ASN A 681 -5.03 81.27 12.86
C ASN A 681 -4.71 79.82 13.23
N GLU A 682 -5.74 79.04 13.54
CA GLU A 682 -5.61 77.60 13.78
C GLU A 682 -5.41 76.87 12.44
N ARG A 683 -4.26 76.20 12.30
CA ARG A 683 -3.87 75.36 11.16
C ARG A 683 -3.66 73.93 11.63
N TRP A 684 -3.79 72.96 10.73
CA TRP A 684 -3.59 71.54 11.04
C TRP A 684 -2.48 70.98 10.15
N GLY A 685 -1.43 70.44 10.76
CA GLY A 685 -0.26 69.95 10.03
C GLY A 685 0.85 69.49 10.94
N ILE A 686 2.09 69.54 10.44
CA ILE A 686 3.28 69.10 11.17
C ILE A 686 3.99 70.33 11.75
N GLU A 687 4.16 70.37 13.07
CA GLU A 687 4.81 71.48 13.78
C GLU A 687 5.93 70.99 14.72
N MET A 688 6.97 71.82 14.87
CA MET A 688 7.99 71.65 15.90
C MET A 688 7.47 72.12 17.26
N VAL A 689 7.60 71.28 18.28
CA VAL A 689 7.25 71.60 19.66
C VAL A 689 8.52 72.06 20.39
N ASP A 690 8.55 73.32 20.81
CA ASP A 690 9.59 73.82 21.72
C ASP A 690 9.39 73.16 23.09
N THR A 691 10.40 72.44 23.57
CA THR A 691 10.50 72.16 25.01
C THR A 691 11.01 73.43 25.68
N GLU A 692 10.30 73.93 26.69
CA GLU A 692 10.73 74.95 27.65
C GLU A 692 12.12 74.58 28.20
N VAL A 693 13.18 75.04 27.53
CA VAL A 693 14.59 74.91 27.94
C VAL A 693 15.20 76.30 28.15
N VAL A 694 14.38 77.35 28.10
CA VAL A 694 14.84 78.72 28.36
C VAL A 694 15.05 78.97 29.86
N ASP A 695 14.27 78.33 30.74
CA ASP A 695 14.46 78.53 32.20
C ASP A 695 15.63 77.71 32.78
N ALA A 696 15.97 76.56 32.21
CA ALA A 696 17.09 75.72 32.69
C ALA A 696 18.47 76.28 32.31
N LEU A 697 18.59 76.98 31.17
CA LEU A 697 19.84 77.65 30.77
C LEU A 697 20.03 79.01 31.47
N GLN A 698 18.95 79.64 31.95
CA GLN A 698 19.02 80.82 32.81
C GLN A 698 19.43 80.47 34.25
N GLU A 699 19.00 79.32 34.77
CA GLU A 699 19.45 78.82 36.08
C GLU A 699 20.93 78.38 36.08
N ASP A 700 21.42 77.80 34.98
CA ASP A 700 22.82 77.36 34.90
C ASP A 700 23.78 78.54 34.68
N LYS A 701 23.36 79.58 33.94
CA LYS A 701 24.09 80.87 33.91
C LYS A 701 24.06 81.59 35.26
N ALA A 702 22.96 81.54 36.01
CA ALA A 702 22.88 82.11 37.36
C ALA A 702 23.71 81.35 38.40
N LYS A 703 23.95 80.05 38.19
CA LYS A 703 24.88 79.23 39.00
C LYS A 703 26.35 79.44 38.62
N HIS A 704 26.67 79.57 37.33
CA HIS A 704 28.04 79.85 36.90
C HIS A 704 28.51 81.26 37.29
N GLN A 705 27.60 82.23 37.35
CA GLN A 705 27.92 83.61 37.74
C GLN A 705 27.97 83.82 39.27
N ARG A 706 27.54 82.84 40.07
CA ARG A 706 27.75 82.80 41.53
C ARG A 706 29.01 82.05 41.97
N SER A 707 29.68 81.35 41.05
CA SER A 707 30.92 80.60 41.34
C SER A 707 32.21 81.39 41.06
N LEU A 708 32.11 82.59 40.46
CA LEU A 708 33.23 83.47 40.13
C LEU A 708 33.18 84.73 40.99
N GLY A 709 33.57 84.57 42.25
CA GLY A 709 33.74 85.65 43.21
C GLY A 709 34.42 85.16 44.48
N GLY A 710 35.74 85.01 44.48
CA GLY A 710 36.47 84.72 45.72
C GLY A 710 37.91 84.18 45.61
N SER A 711 38.84 85.08 45.27
CA SER A 711 40.20 85.23 45.82
C SER A 711 41.37 84.26 45.47
N ALA A 712 42.22 84.77 44.57
CA ALA A 712 43.64 85.13 44.77
C ALA A 712 44.74 84.07 45.02
N GLY A 713 45.84 84.20 44.25
CA GLY A 713 47.19 83.96 44.78
C GLY A 713 48.17 83.16 43.92
N GLU A 714 48.67 83.78 42.84
CA GLU A 714 50.08 83.82 42.41
C GLU A 714 50.98 82.55 42.30
N SER A 715 51.51 82.41 41.07
CA SER A 715 52.93 82.24 40.68
C SER A 715 53.45 80.89 40.12
N ILE A 716 53.66 80.91 38.79
CA ILE A 716 54.94 80.77 38.06
C ILE A 716 55.60 79.36 37.86
N GLU A 717 55.59 78.96 36.58
CA GLU A 717 56.65 78.42 35.69
C GLU A 717 57.16 76.96 35.65
N LEU A 718 57.29 76.53 34.37
CA LEU A 718 58.37 75.78 33.69
C LEU A 718 58.73 74.35 34.14
N GLN A 719 58.53 73.36 33.25
CA GLN A 719 59.63 72.84 32.40
C GLN A 719 59.21 71.71 31.43
N HIS A 720 59.43 72.02 30.15
CA HIS A 720 60.01 71.24 29.05
C HIS A 720 60.71 69.89 29.38
N ILE A 721 60.50 68.84 28.55
CA ILE A 721 61.49 68.22 27.63
C ILE A 721 60.91 66.92 26.99
N ASP A 722 60.59 67.04 25.70
CA ASP A 722 61.10 66.31 24.52
C ASP A 722 61.62 64.85 24.52
N HIS A 723 61.12 64.15 23.47
CA HIS A 723 61.77 63.25 22.49
C HIS A 723 62.45 61.94 23.00
N THR A 724 62.37 60.78 22.34
CA THR A 724 62.51 60.48 20.90
C THR A 724 61.91 59.10 20.50
N ALA A 725 61.06 59.12 19.47
CA ALA A 725 61.27 58.57 18.11
C ALA A 725 61.20 57.06 17.74
N ILE A 726 60.67 56.91 16.50
CA ILE A 726 60.83 55.89 15.44
C ILE A 726 59.83 54.72 15.50
N ASP A 727 59.01 54.40 14.48
CA ASP A 727 58.61 55.04 13.21
C ASP A 727 57.42 54.22 12.66
N GLY A 728 56.60 54.81 11.76
CA GLY A 728 56.03 54.03 10.66
C GLY A 728 54.53 54.08 10.37
N ASN A 729 54.05 55.26 9.97
CA ASN A 729 53.11 55.54 8.87
C ASN A 729 51.58 55.27 9.00
N GLU A 730 50.90 56.41 9.23
CA GLU A 730 49.62 56.97 8.78
C GLU A 730 48.51 56.19 8.03
N ASP A 731 47.30 56.58 8.44
CA ASP A 731 45.98 56.48 7.81
C ASP A 731 45.93 56.73 6.29
N LEU A 732 45.08 55.97 5.59
CA LEU A 732 44.09 56.55 4.68
C LEU A 732 42.93 55.59 4.44
N GLY A 733 41.72 56.15 4.42
CA GLY A 733 40.48 55.40 4.43
C GLY A 733 40.01 54.81 3.10
N ALA A 734 38.82 54.23 3.27
CA ALA A 734 37.70 54.21 2.34
C ALA A 734 37.57 53.07 1.31
N HIS A 735 36.33 52.58 1.31
CA HIS A 735 35.58 51.95 0.21
C HIS A 735 35.72 50.44 -0.01
N GLU A 736 34.54 49.86 -0.27
CA GLU A 736 34.29 48.51 -0.79
C GLU A 736 34.40 47.32 0.16
N ARG A 737 33.30 47.05 0.87
CA ARG A 737 32.83 45.68 1.15
C ARG A 737 31.37 45.70 1.56
N LEU A 738 30.46 45.78 0.59
CA LEU A 738 29.10 45.20 0.64
C LEU A 738 28.32 45.44 -0.67
N LEU A 739 28.96 45.15 -1.80
CA LEU A 739 28.30 44.96 -3.09
C LEU A 739 29.07 43.91 -3.89
N ARG A 740 28.96 42.65 -3.48
CA ARG A 740 29.24 41.48 -4.33
C ARG A 740 28.45 40.30 -3.78
N LEU A 741 27.22 40.15 -4.28
CA LEU A 741 26.60 38.85 -4.56
C LEU A 741 25.36 39.15 -5.43
N LEU A 742 25.38 38.59 -6.65
CA LEU A 742 24.48 38.75 -7.81
C LEU A 742 24.81 40.00 -8.66
N SER A 743 25.24 39.95 -9.93
CA SER A 743 25.37 38.93 -10.99
C SER A 743 26.37 39.50 -12.03
N VAL A 744 27.04 38.73 -12.90
CA VAL A 744 26.62 38.44 -14.29
C VAL A 744 27.72 37.59 -14.97
N SER A 745 27.27 36.68 -15.85
CA SER A 745 27.91 35.89 -16.94
C SER A 745 29.18 36.48 -17.60
N ASN A 746 30.08 35.80 -18.34
CA ASN A 746 29.97 34.69 -19.30
C ASN A 746 31.41 34.40 -19.86
N ILE A 747 31.61 33.17 -20.38
CA ILE A 747 32.39 32.82 -21.61
C ILE A 747 33.95 32.76 -21.62
N GLU A 748 34.40 31.60 -22.16
CA GLU A 748 35.62 31.24 -22.94
C GLU A 748 36.97 30.82 -22.31
N SER A 749 37.30 29.54 -22.58
CA SER A 749 38.40 29.08 -23.45
C SER A 749 39.81 28.82 -22.86
N ASP A 750 40.23 27.58 -23.12
CA ASP A 750 41.56 27.13 -23.55
C ASP A 750 42.60 26.58 -22.55
N THR A 751 42.80 25.25 -22.68
CA THR A 751 44.07 24.54 -23.04
C THR A 751 44.74 23.56 -22.04
N ILE A 752 44.66 22.29 -22.44
CA ILE A 752 45.74 21.31 -22.74
C ILE A 752 46.40 20.43 -21.64
N ALA A 753 46.42 19.13 -21.99
CA ALA A 753 47.32 18.00 -21.63
C ALA A 753 47.06 17.25 -20.31
N CYS A 754 47.02 15.91 -20.23
CA CYS A 754 47.60 14.85 -21.05
C CYS A 754 46.89 13.48 -20.84
N ALA A 755 46.81 12.70 -21.94
CA ALA A 755 46.83 11.23 -22.17
C ALA A 755 46.81 10.23 -20.98
N HIS A 756 46.29 9.00 -21.07
CA HIS A 756 46.43 7.99 -22.13
C HIS A 756 45.41 6.83 -21.94
N ALA A 757 45.20 6.12 -23.06
CA ALA A 757 44.85 4.69 -23.22
C ALA A 757 43.37 4.30 -23.45
N SER A 758 43.19 3.65 -24.60
CA SER A 758 42.01 3.44 -25.44
C SER A 758 41.77 1.95 -25.74
N VAL A 759 40.76 1.71 -26.61
CA VAL A 759 40.61 0.62 -27.61
C VAL A 759 39.67 -0.53 -27.18
N ASN A 760 38.65 -0.98 -27.93
CA ASN A 760 37.87 -0.50 -29.09
C ASN A 760 36.73 -1.52 -29.37
N GLU A 761 35.68 -1.03 -30.06
CA GLU A 761 34.92 -1.66 -31.19
C GLU A 761 34.06 -2.93 -30.96
N ALA A 762 32.92 -3.14 -31.63
CA ALA A 762 32.19 -2.37 -32.64
C ALA A 762 30.76 -2.93 -32.81
N GLU A 763 29.87 -2.07 -33.32
CA GLU A 763 28.61 -2.42 -33.99
C GLU A 763 28.85 -3.19 -35.30
N HIS A 764 27.88 -4.01 -35.70
CA HIS A 764 27.47 -4.07 -37.11
C HIS A 764 26.02 -4.50 -37.27
N GLU A 765 25.29 -3.67 -38.01
CA GLU A 765 23.94 -3.88 -38.55
C GLU A 765 24.05 -4.55 -39.94
N HIS A 766 23.26 -5.58 -40.22
CA HIS A 766 22.89 -5.97 -41.59
C HIS A 766 21.56 -6.74 -41.64
N THR A 767 20.68 -6.26 -42.50
CA THR A 767 19.41 -6.84 -42.95
C THR A 767 19.59 -8.05 -43.87
N SER A 768 18.83 -9.14 -43.69
CA SER A 768 18.28 -9.93 -44.82
C SER A 768 17.14 -10.89 -44.43
N ARG A 769 16.04 -10.72 -45.16
CA ARG A 769 14.90 -11.60 -45.49
C ARG A 769 15.24 -13.09 -45.70
N ALA A 770 14.48 -14.02 -45.11
CA ALA A 770 13.95 -15.23 -45.76
C ALA A 770 13.08 -16.10 -44.82
N SER A 771 12.02 -16.63 -45.41
CA SER A 771 11.06 -17.66 -44.98
C SER A 771 11.65 -19.07 -44.81
N HIS A 772 11.16 -19.86 -43.85
CA HIS A 772 10.57 -21.22 -44.02
C HIS A 772 10.51 -22.02 -42.70
N GLY A 773 9.35 -22.67 -42.47
CA GLY A 773 9.29 -24.11 -42.13
C GLY A 773 9.47 -24.58 -40.67
N TYR A 774 8.39 -25.15 -40.12
CA TYR A 774 8.32 -26.26 -39.13
C TYR A 774 9.34 -27.42 -39.37
N PRO A 775 9.47 -28.47 -38.51
CA PRO A 775 8.78 -28.81 -37.24
C PRO A 775 9.72 -29.32 -36.09
N GLU A 776 9.20 -29.41 -34.86
CA GLU A 776 9.10 -30.64 -34.03
C GLU A 776 8.17 -30.40 -32.84
#